data_AF-A0A1Y3SND7-F1
#
_entry.id   AF-A0A1Y3SND7-F1
#
_cell.length_a   1.000
_cell.length_b   1.000
_cell.length_c   1.000
_cell.angle_alpha   90.00
_cell.angle_beta   90.00
_cell.angle_gamma   90.00
#
_symmetry.space_group_name_H-M   'P 1'
#
loop_
_entity.id
_entity.type
_entity.pdbx_description
1 polymer ?
#
loop_
_entity_poly.entity_id
_entity_poly.type
_entity_poly.pdbx_seq_one_letter_code
_entity_poly.pdbx_strand_id
1 'polypeptide(L)'
;MIDNEVSFTSLCYITVDYEGRIWLNRLADVEDDILHTPFKSERTDNYFENRDRLYRNDGPTALGTVGIWEWTAIPNRDNPAIDYVQSYYVKDYSPVRVVVLMAKSLDEVVEQLQNGTARTQAYFCDTLFCYEPKRGQFAGVLCRANEFNISDRCAKLSETVYSLPSYTISSGDIYNWDDRNLRFLKTLQVGEPSGYVSIGNTDEVIRTLILERTTWPLFKECIGATKAEWKHCKLLLEKICGESLYDATVQKLNCTLDQAKQTVDDFVNRADALIKVGDIDVNVLAEIAKNHDELRELCEKAVSVEWHNSHAAEIAKAEAEVSEMEETISIAKKQHSELLAEIATKQGELDRLLAEIAQYESIGKETLVAVRQKIADAQKDMAGFIADISVFLPQSNATLPYGNPPASWQYSSTSGQYSDEDIELAESWRNEYDAIYQNLSCALGIEPDFCSMLTAFLYATHINNVPTLIAGPGGQDIAEVLSVSMYANGAGQLTLGDECDLSIVERISEADDSIVSVQNMFGKGWTDALPQKFTRLKKQIIWTHPYVEDMLIEPKGLYNYMLPVLSECFIGSLPALETWPSKRAEKFQPYVSEEKQSLRISAFKRLGLSKLLLGQLTRVLSDAKCILENPAKDKDLELLFGVLPLCVLTGRLDVLKDVIEGESGISSSVKAEVARYIEEE
;
A
#
# COMPACT_ATOMS: atom_id res chain seq x y z
N MET A 1 19.29 6.94 89.25
CA MET A 1 18.83 5.72 89.93
C MET A 1 17.32 5.78 89.92
N ILE A 2 16.57 5.03 89.14
CA ILE A 2 16.84 3.94 88.20
C ILE A 2 16.23 4.43 86.87
N ASP A 3 16.87 4.19 85.72
CA ASP A 3 16.18 4.37 84.43
C ASP A 3 15.07 3.33 84.40
N ASN A 4 13.90 3.72 84.91
CA ASN A 4 12.65 2.97 84.82
C ASN A 4 11.97 3.23 83.47
N GLU A 5 12.70 3.83 82.52
CA GLU A 5 12.28 3.86 81.14
C GLU A 5 12.33 2.43 80.59
N VAL A 6 11.19 1.98 80.10
CA VAL A 6 11.08 0.69 79.43
C VAL A 6 10.64 0.94 78.00
N SER A 7 11.23 0.17 77.07
CA SER A 7 10.94 0.24 75.65
C SER A 7 10.56 -1.14 75.15
N PHE A 8 9.46 -1.22 74.42
CA PHE A 8 8.97 -2.46 73.83
C PHE A 8 8.50 -2.20 72.40
N THR A 9 8.61 -3.23 71.57
CA THR A 9 7.96 -3.28 70.27
C THR A 9 6.81 -4.26 70.39
N SER A 10 5.60 -3.84 70.03
CA SER A 10 4.41 -4.67 70.27
C SER A 10 3.43 -4.65 69.10
N LEU A 11 2.87 -5.82 68.82
CA LEU A 11 1.67 -5.98 68.00
C LEU A 11 0.49 -5.37 68.75
N CYS A 12 -0.17 -4.40 68.13
CA CYS A 12 -1.33 -3.75 68.72
C CYS A 12 -2.51 -3.72 67.75
N TYR A 13 -3.72 -3.59 68.28
CA TYR A 13 -4.91 -3.25 67.49
C TYR A 13 -5.65 -2.04 68.03
N ILE A 14 -6.19 -1.25 67.11
CA ILE A 14 -6.82 0.04 67.41
C ILE A 14 -8.28 -0.16 67.83
N THR A 15 -8.64 0.39 68.99
CA THR A 15 -10.05 0.47 69.44
C THR A 15 -10.38 1.87 69.91
N VAL A 16 -11.67 2.12 70.12
CA VAL A 16 -12.18 3.31 70.78
C VAL A 16 -12.80 2.93 72.13
N ASP A 17 -12.62 3.77 73.15
CA ASP A 17 -13.35 3.64 74.41
C ASP A 17 -14.73 4.33 74.35
N TYR A 18 -15.46 4.26 75.47
CA TYR A 18 -16.79 4.87 75.59
C TYR A 18 -16.79 6.40 75.54
N GLU A 19 -15.63 7.04 75.76
CA GLU A 19 -15.46 8.51 75.67
C GLU A 19 -15.01 8.95 74.27
N GLY A 20 -14.88 8.02 73.32
CA GLY A 20 -14.42 8.31 71.97
C GLY A 20 -12.90 8.42 71.82
N ARG A 21 -12.10 8.06 72.85
CA ARG A 21 -10.64 8.08 72.77
C ARG A 21 -10.10 6.81 72.12
N ILE A 22 -9.10 6.99 71.26
CA ILE A 22 -8.44 5.90 70.54
C ILE A 22 -7.34 5.29 71.41
N TRP A 23 -7.35 3.96 71.51
CA TRP A 23 -6.39 3.16 72.26
C TRP A 23 -5.72 2.13 71.36
N LEU A 24 -4.42 1.92 71.56
CA LEU A 24 -3.70 0.76 71.05
C LEU A 24 -3.77 -0.34 72.12
N ASN A 25 -4.43 -1.46 71.83
CA ASN A 25 -4.42 -2.60 72.75
C ASN A 25 -3.28 -3.52 72.36
N ARG A 26 -2.38 -3.78 73.30
CA ARG A 26 -1.19 -4.61 73.13
C ARG A 26 -1.58 -6.10 73.13
N LEU A 27 -1.16 -6.81 72.09
CA LEU A 27 -1.53 -8.22 71.83
C LEU A 27 -0.37 -9.18 72.06
N ALA A 28 0.81 -8.76 71.63
CA ALA A 28 2.04 -9.52 71.67
C ALA A 28 3.20 -8.53 71.69
N ASP A 29 4.32 -8.94 72.26
CA ASP A 29 5.59 -8.26 72.05
C ASP A 29 6.34 -8.89 70.89
N VAL A 30 7.21 -8.10 70.29
CA VAL A 30 8.09 -8.48 69.19
C VAL A 30 9.51 -8.50 69.73
N GLU A 31 10.16 -9.66 69.61
CA GLU A 31 11.59 -9.84 69.88
C GLU A 31 12.16 -10.66 68.71
N ASP A 32 13.24 -10.17 68.08
CA ASP A 32 13.86 -10.80 66.90
C ASP A 32 12.86 -11.17 65.78
N ASP A 33 11.93 -10.26 65.45
CA ASP A 33 10.83 -10.46 64.47
C ASP A 33 9.83 -11.58 64.82
N ILE A 34 9.84 -12.08 66.07
CA ILE A 34 8.97 -13.16 66.55
C ILE A 34 7.99 -12.59 67.58
N LEU A 35 6.73 -13.03 67.50
CA LEU A 35 5.67 -12.68 68.44
C LEU A 35 5.76 -13.53 69.72
N HIS A 36 5.75 -12.84 70.84
CA HIS A 36 5.77 -13.40 72.19
C HIS A 36 4.60 -12.85 73.01
N THR A 37 4.19 -13.63 74.02
CA THR A 37 3.23 -13.14 75.02
C THR A 37 3.78 -11.84 75.64
N PRO A 38 2.96 -10.79 75.78
CA PRO A 38 3.41 -9.51 76.34
C PRO A 38 4.13 -9.72 77.66
N PHE A 39 5.33 -9.16 77.79
CA PHE A 39 6.08 -9.20 79.03
C PHE A 39 5.30 -8.50 80.14
N LYS A 40 5.16 -9.18 81.28
CA LYS A 40 4.56 -8.66 82.52
C LYS A 40 5.53 -8.87 83.67
N SER A 41 5.81 -7.82 84.43
CA SER A 41 6.56 -7.90 85.68
C SER A 41 5.65 -8.13 86.88
N GLU A 42 6.24 -8.40 88.05
CA GLU A 42 5.53 -8.61 89.31
C GLU A 42 4.91 -7.32 89.91
N ARG A 43 4.98 -6.21 89.18
CA ARG A 43 4.35 -4.95 89.59
C ARG A 43 2.84 -5.13 89.75
N THR A 44 2.31 -4.64 90.87
CA THR A 44 0.87 -4.72 91.18
C THR A 44 0.03 -3.68 90.43
N ASP A 45 0.66 -2.65 89.88
CA ASP A 45 0.03 -1.61 89.07
C ASP A 45 0.11 -1.91 87.57
N ASN A 46 -0.86 -1.42 86.80
CA ASN A 46 -0.93 -1.59 85.34
C ASN A 46 -0.26 -0.41 84.63
N TYR A 47 0.99 -0.13 84.99
CA TYR A 47 1.83 0.94 84.44
C TYR A 47 3.16 0.36 83.91
N PHE A 48 3.87 1.16 83.11
CA PHE A 48 5.15 0.78 82.49
C PHE A 48 5.03 -0.50 81.65
N GLU A 49 5.86 -1.50 81.88
CA GLU A 49 5.88 -2.78 81.17
C GLU A 49 4.56 -3.55 81.29
N ASN A 50 3.78 -3.31 82.34
CA ASN A 50 2.55 -4.04 82.59
C ASN A 50 1.35 -3.53 81.79
N ARG A 51 1.49 -2.45 81.00
CA ARG A 51 0.38 -1.88 80.22
C ARG A 51 -0.22 -2.85 79.21
N ASP A 52 -1.55 -2.96 79.24
CA ASP A 52 -2.36 -3.63 78.20
C ASP A 52 -2.84 -2.67 77.11
N ARG A 53 -2.91 -1.37 77.44
CA ARG A 53 -3.41 -0.31 76.56
C ARG A 53 -2.46 0.87 76.56
N LEU A 54 -2.16 1.36 75.36
CA LEU A 54 -1.24 2.45 75.10
C LEU A 54 -1.99 3.61 74.43
N TYR A 55 -1.54 4.84 74.72
CA TYR A 55 -2.02 6.01 74.01
C TYR A 55 -1.50 5.98 72.57
N ARG A 56 -2.38 6.26 71.60
CA ARG A 56 -1.97 6.39 70.20
C ARG A 56 -1.36 7.78 69.97
N ASN A 57 -0.04 7.87 69.90
CA ASN A 57 0.66 9.12 69.58
C ASN A 57 0.92 9.25 68.07
N ASP A 58 1.24 8.16 67.39
CA ASP A 58 1.55 8.10 65.95
C ASP A 58 0.86 6.90 65.24
N GLY A 59 0.82 6.89 63.90
CA GLY A 59 0.26 5.80 63.09
C GLY A 59 -1.18 5.97 62.61
N PRO A 60 -1.83 4.91 62.10
CA PRO A 60 -3.23 4.97 61.63
C PRO A 60 -4.23 5.25 62.77
N THR A 61 -5.44 5.71 62.42
CA THR A 61 -6.55 5.96 63.36
C THR A 61 -7.79 5.10 63.08
N ALA A 62 -7.78 4.28 62.02
CA ALA A 62 -8.90 3.43 61.68
C ALA A 62 -9.07 2.33 62.75
N LEU A 63 -10.30 2.18 63.24
CA LEU A 63 -10.62 1.16 64.25
C LEU A 63 -10.48 -0.23 63.64
N GLY A 64 -9.93 -1.18 64.39
CA GLY A 64 -9.68 -2.54 63.91
C GLY A 64 -8.41 -2.69 63.09
N THR A 65 -7.63 -1.61 62.84
CA THR A 65 -6.28 -1.74 62.29
C THR A 65 -5.39 -2.50 63.25
N VAL A 66 -4.64 -3.47 62.71
CA VAL A 66 -3.62 -4.21 63.43
C VAL A 66 -2.26 -3.82 62.86
N GLY A 67 -1.27 -3.60 63.71
CA GLY A 67 0.06 -3.15 63.30
C GLY A 67 1.07 -3.25 64.43
N ILE A 68 2.31 -2.85 64.14
CA ILE A 68 3.41 -2.85 65.09
C ILE A 68 3.69 -1.43 65.57
N TRP A 69 3.81 -1.25 66.88
CA TRP A 69 4.23 0.00 67.49
C TRP A 69 5.43 -0.23 68.39
N GLU A 70 6.44 0.61 68.24
CA GLU A 70 7.46 0.84 69.26
C GLU A 70 6.87 1.79 70.29
N TRP A 71 7.01 1.47 71.57
CA TRP A 71 6.52 2.33 72.63
C TRP A 71 7.46 2.34 73.83
N THR A 72 7.54 3.52 74.44
CA THR A 72 8.31 3.75 75.66
C THR A 72 7.38 4.22 76.76
N ALA A 73 7.64 3.76 77.98
CA ALA A 73 6.98 4.26 79.18
C ALA A 73 8.01 4.93 80.08
N ILE A 74 7.84 6.24 80.29
CA ILE A 74 8.78 7.10 80.99
C ILE A 74 8.15 7.54 82.32
N PRO A 75 8.87 7.49 83.46
CA PRO A 75 8.32 7.96 84.74
C PRO A 75 7.85 9.41 84.67
N ASN A 76 6.67 9.70 85.20
CA ASN A 76 6.17 11.07 85.28
C ASN A 76 7.03 11.90 86.25
N ARG A 77 7.38 13.13 85.82
CA ARG A 77 8.27 14.03 86.57
C ARG A 77 7.74 14.42 87.95
N ASP A 78 6.42 14.54 88.09
CA ASP A 78 5.77 14.96 89.34
C ASP A 78 5.36 13.75 90.21
N ASN A 79 5.10 12.59 89.60
CA ASN A 79 4.79 11.35 90.30
C ASN A 79 5.43 10.12 89.60
N PRO A 80 6.63 9.68 90.00
CA PRO A 80 7.33 8.56 89.37
C PRO A 80 6.62 7.20 89.45
N ALA A 81 5.53 7.07 90.22
CA ALA A 81 4.72 5.85 90.28
C ALA A 81 3.76 5.70 89.08
N ILE A 82 3.55 6.77 88.30
CA ILE A 82 2.81 6.72 87.04
C ILE A 82 3.74 7.02 85.87
N ASP A 83 3.41 6.48 84.71
CA ASP A 83 4.19 6.63 83.49
C ASP A 83 3.50 7.54 82.45
N TYR A 84 4.32 8.09 81.57
CA TYR A 84 3.94 8.74 80.34
C TYR A 84 4.35 7.84 79.17
N VAL A 85 3.40 7.50 78.31
CA VAL A 85 3.64 6.60 77.18
C VAL A 85 3.81 7.39 75.89
N GLN A 86 4.84 7.05 75.12
CA GLN A 86 5.00 7.46 73.73
C GLN A 86 4.92 6.22 72.85
N SER A 87 4.17 6.29 71.75
CA SER A 87 4.07 5.21 70.76
C SER A 87 4.36 5.70 69.33
N TYR A 88 5.15 4.94 68.60
CA TYR A 88 5.61 5.21 67.23
C TYR A 88 5.24 4.04 66.33
N TYR A 89 4.63 4.32 65.17
CA TYR A 89 4.16 3.25 64.28
C TYR A 89 5.27 2.76 63.37
N VAL A 90 5.52 1.45 63.38
CA VAL A 90 6.55 0.82 62.55
C VAL A 90 5.90 0.37 61.24
N LYS A 91 6.12 1.14 60.17
CA LYS A 91 5.53 0.92 58.85
C LYS A 91 6.09 -0.30 58.11
N ASP A 92 7.30 -0.72 58.46
CA ASP A 92 8.03 -1.76 57.74
C ASP A 92 7.47 -3.16 58.02
N TYR A 93 6.63 -3.31 59.06
CA TYR A 93 5.98 -4.57 59.39
C TYR A 93 4.51 -4.58 58.96
N SER A 94 4.12 -5.67 58.31
CA SER A 94 2.73 -6.02 57.98
C SER A 94 2.36 -7.33 58.67
N PRO A 95 1.83 -7.28 59.92
CA PRO A 95 1.42 -8.49 60.62
C PRO A 95 0.37 -9.27 59.85
N VAL A 96 0.56 -10.58 59.71
CA VAL A 96 -0.37 -11.46 59.02
C VAL A 96 -1.30 -12.13 60.01
N ARG A 97 -2.60 -11.87 59.88
CA ARG A 97 -3.64 -12.57 60.61
C ARG A 97 -3.93 -13.92 59.97
N VAL A 98 -4.18 -14.94 60.77
CA VAL A 98 -4.55 -16.28 60.29
C VAL A 98 -6.03 -16.53 60.51
N VAL A 99 -6.76 -16.85 59.44
CA VAL A 99 -8.20 -17.15 59.47
C VAL A 99 -8.42 -18.54 58.89
N VAL A 100 -8.86 -19.46 59.76
CA VAL A 100 -9.18 -20.84 59.36
C VAL A 100 -10.64 -20.92 58.93
N LEU A 101 -10.87 -21.27 57.66
CA LEU A 101 -12.17 -21.44 57.03
C LEU A 101 -12.62 -22.91 57.07
N MET A 102 -13.93 -23.11 57.00
CA MET A 102 -14.53 -24.43 56.80
C MET A 102 -14.44 -24.78 55.31
N ALA A 103 -13.26 -25.19 54.87
CA ALA A 103 -12.96 -25.61 53.51
C ALA A 103 -12.10 -26.88 53.52
N LYS A 104 -12.05 -27.61 52.40
CA LYS A 104 -11.33 -28.88 52.25
C LYS A 104 -10.19 -28.81 51.23
N SER A 105 -10.11 -27.73 50.46
CA SER A 105 -9.06 -27.48 49.46
C SER A 105 -8.77 -25.98 49.36
N LEU A 106 -7.65 -25.64 48.70
CA LEU A 106 -7.34 -24.26 48.34
C LEU A 106 -8.39 -23.67 47.38
N ASP A 107 -8.92 -24.48 46.46
CA ASP A 107 -9.95 -24.03 45.51
C ASP A 107 -11.23 -23.61 46.23
N GLU A 108 -11.65 -24.36 47.27
CA GLU A 108 -12.83 -24.01 48.06
C GLU A 108 -12.60 -22.74 48.91
N VAL A 109 -11.36 -22.52 49.38
CA VAL A 109 -10.98 -21.26 50.03
C VAL A 109 -11.12 -20.08 49.05
N VAL A 110 -10.60 -20.23 47.83
CA VAL A 110 -10.68 -19.20 46.80
C VAL A 110 -12.14 -18.94 46.38
N GLU A 111 -12.93 -20.00 46.18
CA GLU A 111 -14.35 -19.89 45.85
C GLU A 111 -15.13 -19.12 46.93
N GLN A 112 -14.87 -19.41 48.21
CA GLN A 112 -15.50 -18.69 49.31
C GLN A 112 -15.11 -17.21 49.33
N LEU A 113 -13.88 -16.87 48.97
CA LEU A 113 -13.40 -15.49 48.86
C LEU A 113 -13.99 -14.76 47.65
N GLN A 114 -14.12 -15.41 46.50
CA GLN A 114 -14.73 -14.82 45.29
C GLN A 114 -16.22 -14.55 45.49
N ASN A 115 -16.93 -15.50 46.10
CA ASN A 115 -18.37 -15.42 46.34
C ASN A 115 -18.73 -14.56 47.56
N GLY A 116 -17.75 -14.12 48.35
CA GLY A 116 -17.99 -13.34 49.56
C GLY A 116 -18.70 -14.13 50.66
N THR A 117 -18.35 -15.40 50.82
CA THR A 117 -18.93 -16.30 51.84
C THR A 117 -17.93 -16.68 52.95
N ALA A 118 -16.65 -16.29 52.81
CA ALA A 118 -15.59 -16.51 53.80
C ALA A 118 -15.83 -15.68 55.07
N ARG A 119 -16.34 -16.31 56.14
CA ARG A 119 -16.71 -15.60 57.38
C ARG A 119 -15.51 -15.16 58.20
N THR A 120 -15.40 -13.87 58.51
CA THR A 120 -14.33 -13.30 59.34
C THR A 120 -14.73 -12.00 60.03
N GLN A 121 -14.06 -11.66 61.13
CA GLN A 121 -14.20 -10.36 61.79
C GLN A 121 -13.43 -9.27 61.01
N ALA A 122 -13.94 -8.04 61.06
CA ALA A 122 -13.33 -6.88 60.42
C ALA A 122 -12.08 -6.39 61.18
N TYR A 123 -10.91 -6.80 60.69
CA TYR A 123 -9.61 -6.24 61.08
C TYR A 123 -8.87 -5.82 59.83
N PHE A 124 -8.16 -4.71 59.90
CA PHE A 124 -7.40 -4.16 58.78
C PHE A 124 -5.93 -4.55 58.92
N CYS A 125 -5.57 -5.68 58.30
CA CYS A 125 -4.22 -6.19 58.15
C CYS A 125 -4.19 -7.28 57.07
N ASP A 126 -3.00 -7.66 56.64
CA ASP A 126 -2.83 -8.81 55.74
C ASP A 126 -3.37 -10.07 56.43
N THR A 127 -4.01 -10.94 55.64
CA THR A 127 -4.73 -12.08 56.17
C THR A 127 -4.46 -13.33 55.34
N LEU A 128 -3.96 -14.37 56.00
CA LEU A 128 -3.88 -15.73 55.47
C LEU A 128 -5.21 -16.44 55.71
N PHE A 129 -5.97 -16.63 54.64
CA PHE A 129 -7.18 -17.45 54.65
C PHE A 129 -6.79 -18.89 54.35
N CYS A 130 -6.99 -19.79 55.31
CA CYS A 130 -6.51 -21.16 55.20
C CYS A 130 -7.55 -22.18 55.63
N TYR A 131 -7.31 -23.43 55.28
CA TYR A 131 -8.02 -24.60 55.80
C TYR A 131 -7.00 -25.55 56.45
N GLU A 132 -7.49 -26.51 57.22
CA GLU A 132 -6.66 -27.48 57.94
C GLU A 132 -6.70 -28.85 57.22
N PRO A 133 -5.82 -29.10 56.21
CA PRO A 133 -5.80 -30.38 55.49
C PRO A 133 -5.49 -31.59 56.38
N LYS A 134 -4.65 -31.37 57.40
CA LYS A 134 -4.28 -32.36 58.42
C LYS A 134 -4.18 -31.65 59.75
N ARG A 135 -4.47 -32.36 60.84
CA ARG A 135 -4.41 -31.80 62.20
C ARG A 135 -3.06 -31.12 62.44
N GLY A 136 -3.07 -29.82 62.73
CA GLY A 136 -1.89 -29.00 62.99
C GLY A 136 -1.13 -28.50 61.75
N GLN A 137 -1.63 -28.74 60.53
CA GLN A 137 -1.12 -28.18 59.28
C GLN A 137 -2.20 -27.35 58.61
N PHE A 138 -1.83 -26.15 58.16
CA PHE A 138 -2.73 -25.21 57.51
C PHE A 138 -2.21 -24.88 56.12
N ALA A 139 -3.09 -24.90 55.13
CA ALA A 139 -2.79 -24.47 53.76
C ALA A 139 -3.76 -23.36 53.35
N GLY A 140 -3.25 -22.29 52.76
CA GLY A 140 -4.08 -21.12 52.46
C GLY A 140 -3.47 -20.15 51.47
N VAL A 141 -4.22 -19.09 51.19
CA VAL A 141 -3.81 -17.96 50.34
C VAL A 141 -3.66 -16.72 51.20
N LEU A 142 -2.56 -15.99 50.98
CA LEU A 142 -2.31 -14.72 51.66
C LEU A 142 -2.90 -13.58 50.83
N CYS A 143 -3.85 -12.86 51.42
CA CYS A 143 -4.44 -11.66 50.83
C CYS A 143 -3.95 -10.42 51.58
N ARG A 144 -3.50 -9.41 50.85
CA ARG A 144 -3.16 -8.11 51.43
C ARG A 144 -4.40 -7.36 51.87
N ALA A 145 -4.27 -6.48 52.86
CA ALA A 145 -5.40 -5.72 53.42
C ALA A 145 -6.22 -4.93 52.38
N ASN A 146 -5.64 -4.58 51.24
CA ASN A 146 -6.28 -3.85 50.14
C ASN A 146 -6.84 -4.74 49.02
N GLU A 147 -6.57 -6.04 49.03
CA GLU A 147 -6.99 -7.00 48.00
C GLU A 147 -8.38 -7.60 48.28
N PHE A 148 -8.93 -7.38 49.47
CA PHE A 148 -10.25 -7.86 49.86
C PHE A 148 -10.99 -6.82 50.70
N ASN A 149 -12.32 -6.94 50.73
CA ASN A 149 -13.18 -6.14 51.59
C ASN A 149 -14.00 -7.06 52.50
N ILE A 150 -14.29 -6.59 53.72
CA ILE A 150 -15.17 -7.31 54.64
C ILE A 150 -16.49 -6.55 54.74
N SER A 151 -17.57 -7.19 54.28
CA SER A 151 -18.95 -6.71 54.40
C SER A 151 -19.78 -7.78 55.10
N ASP A 152 -20.60 -7.40 56.09
CA ASP A 152 -21.46 -8.34 56.84
C ASP A 152 -20.73 -9.57 57.41
N ARG A 153 -19.48 -9.36 57.88
CA ARG A 153 -18.57 -10.40 58.39
C ARG A 153 -18.17 -11.45 57.35
N CYS A 154 -18.28 -11.15 56.07
CA CYS A 154 -17.75 -11.98 55.01
C CYS A 154 -16.67 -11.23 54.24
N ALA A 155 -15.52 -11.87 54.05
CA ALA A 155 -14.46 -11.37 53.18
C ALA A 155 -14.79 -11.70 51.73
N LYS A 156 -14.73 -10.67 50.88
CA LYS A 156 -14.84 -10.79 49.43
C LYS A 156 -13.58 -10.23 48.77
N LEU A 157 -12.99 -11.02 47.87
CA LEU A 157 -11.81 -10.60 47.10
C LEU A 157 -12.18 -9.52 46.08
N SER A 158 -11.24 -8.61 45.82
CA SER A 158 -11.36 -7.60 44.77
C SER A 158 -11.32 -8.24 43.38
N GLU A 159 -12.11 -7.72 42.44
CA GLU A 159 -12.16 -8.19 41.04
C GLU A 159 -10.85 -7.94 40.26
N THR A 160 -9.95 -7.14 40.83
CA THR A 160 -8.63 -6.81 40.25
C THR A 160 -7.53 -7.80 40.63
N VAL A 161 -7.83 -8.80 41.46
CA VAL A 161 -6.86 -9.80 41.91
C VAL A 161 -6.95 -11.04 41.03
N TYR A 162 -5.86 -11.34 40.33
CA TYR A 162 -5.78 -12.46 39.38
C TYR A 162 -4.93 -13.64 39.88
N SER A 163 -4.14 -13.44 40.92
CA SER A 163 -3.31 -14.48 41.51
C SER A 163 -3.03 -14.16 42.98
N LEU A 164 -2.99 -15.19 43.82
CA LEU A 164 -2.66 -15.07 45.24
C LEU A 164 -1.54 -16.04 45.61
N PRO A 165 -0.56 -15.61 46.43
CA PRO A 165 0.47 -16.50 46.94
C PRO A 165 -0.12 -17.50 47.94
N SER A 166 0.26 -18.77 47.80
CA SER A 166 -0.15 -19.85 48.69
C SER A 166 0.94 -20.23 49.67
N TYR A 167 0.54 -20.56 50.89
CA TYR A 167 1.43 -20.94 51.99
C TYR A 167 0.94 -22.19 52.68
N THR A 168 1.89 -23.00 53.15
CA THR A 168 1.64 -24.09 54.09
C THR A 168 2.38 -23.80 55.39
N ILE A 169 1.65 -23.71 56.49
CA ILE A 169 2.18 -23.42 57.83
C ILE A 169 1.75 -24.48 58.84
N SER A 170 2.51 -24.63 59.93
CA SER A 170 2.19 -25.52 61.04
C SER A 170 1.57 -24.76 62.21
N SER A 171 0.97 -25.48 63.16
CA SER A 171 0.47 -24.86 64.40
C SER A 171 1.56 -24.18 65.23
N GLY A 172 2.84 -24.55 65.06
CA GLY A 172 3.97 -23.89 65.73
C GLY A 172 4.28 -22.50 65.18
N ASP A 173 3.84 -22.22 63.95
CA ASP A 173 4.05 -20.95 63.26
C ASP A 173 2.95 -19.93 63.58
N ILE A 174 1.99 -20.28 64.44
CA ILE A 174 0.84 -19.45 64.79
C ILE A 174 0.94 -18.99 66.24
N TYR A 175 0.92 -17.68 66.45
CA TYR A 175 0.67 -17.08 67.76
C TYR A 175 -0.84 -16.97 68.00
N ASN A 176 -1.33 -17.56 69.08
CA ASN A 176 -2.74 -17.54 69.47
C ASN A 176 -2.95 -16.54 70.60
N TRP A 177 -3.95 -15.68 70.43
CA TRP A 177 -4.46 -14.83 71.50
C TRP A 177 -5.84 -15.33 71.92
N ASP A 178 -5.86 -16.07 73.03
CA ASP A 178 -7.00 -16.88 73.46
C ASP A 178 -8.24 -16.05 73.83
N ASP A 179 -8.06 -14.86 74.43
CA ASP A 179 -9.17 -14.03 74.93
C ASP A 179 -10.14 -13.57 73.83
N ARG A 180 -9.65 -13.45 72.58
CA ARG A 180 -10.47 -13.01 71.43
C ARG A 180 -10.48 -14.01 70.26
N ASN A 181 -9.91 -15.20 70.44
CA ASN A 181 -9.73 -16.20 69.38
C ASN A 181 -9.10 -15.58 68.12
N LEU A 182 -8.07 -14.75 68.32
CA LEU A 182 -7.30 -14.13 67.26
C LEU A 182 -6.00 -14.89 67.07
N ARG A 183 -5.60 -15.03 65.81
CA ARG A 183 -4.41 -15.79 65.43
C ARG A 183 -3.58 -14.96 64.48
N PHE A 184 -2.29 -14.95 64.70
CA PHE A 184 -1.32 -14.25 63.88
C PHE A 184 -0.20 -15.20 63.50
N LEU A 185 0.43 -14.97 62.36
CA LEU A 185 1.71 -15.62 62.07
C LEU A 185 2.71 -15.19 63.15
N LYS A 186 3.42 -16.16 63.70
CA LYS A 186 4.34 -15.93 64.81
C LYS A 186 5.56 -15.12 64.37
N THR A 187 5.96 -15.22 63.11
CA THR A 187 7.03 -14.41 62.52
C THR A 187 6.44 -13.20 61.80
N LEU A 188 7.10 -12.04 61.87
CA LEU A 188 6.69 -10.86 61.11
C LEU A 188 7.13 -10.92 59.64
N GLN A 189 8.07 -11.81 59.32
CA GLN A 189 8.49 -12.14 57.95
C GLN A 189 7.86 -13.47 57.52
N VAL A 190 7.05 -13.44 56.46
CA VAL A 190 6.27 -14.60 55.99
C VAL A 190 7.11 -15.60 55.19
N GLY A 191 8.22 -15.15 54.59
CA GLY A 191 9.07 -15.95 53.72
C GLY A 191 8.51 -16.12 52.30
N GLU A 192 9.14 -16.98 51.50
CA GLU A 192 8.73 -17.26 50.13
C GLU A 192 7.46 -18.13 50.08
N PRO A 193 6.53 -17.88 49.13
CA PRO A 193 5.32 -18.67 48.99
C PRO A 193 5.62 -20.09 48.52
N SER A 194 4.76 -21.03 48.93
CA SER A 194 4.78 -22.42 48.44
C SER A 194 4.35 -22.53 46.97
N GLY A 195 3.64 -21.53 46.46
CA GLY A 195 3.18 -21.44 45.09
C GLY A 195 2.22 -20.26 44.89
N TYR A 196 1.52 -20.25 43.77
CA TYR A 196 0.51 -19.25 43.46
C TYR A 196 -0.78 -19.94 43.00
N VAL A 197 -1.92 -19.39 43.40
CA VAL A 197 -3.24 -19.83 42.97
C VAL A 197 -3.83 -18.77 42.06
N SER A 198 -4.20 -19.16 40.83
CA SER A 198 -4.85 -18.27 39.87
C SER A 198 -6.30 -18.01 40.30
N ILE A 199 -6.71 -16.75 40.20
CA ILE A 199 -8.04 -16.29 40.58
C ILE A 199 -8.80 -15.93 39.30
N GLY A 200 -9.89 -16.65 39.04
CA GLY A 200 -10.72 -16.47 37.86
C GLY A 200 -10.34 -17.38 36.70
N ASN A 201 -11.12 -17.31 35.61
CA ASN A 201 -10.83 -18.07 34.40
C ASN A 201 -9.71 -17.38 33.63
N THR A 202 -8.56 -18.06 33.48
CA THR A 202 -7.43 -17.62 32.67
C THR A 202 -7.86 -17.13 31.29
N ASP A 203 -8.86 -17.77 30.68
CA ASP A 203 -9.38 -17.42 29.36
C ASP A 203 -10.17 -16.11 29.36
N GLU A 204 -10.92 -15.82 30.43
CA GLU A 204 -11.63 -14.54 30.60
C GLU A 204 -10.65 -13.39 30.86
N VAL A 205 -9.58 -13.67 31.62
CA VAL A 205 -8.51 -12.70 31.87
C VAL A 205 -7.76 -12.38 30.57
N ILE A 206 -7.38 -13.40 29.79
CA ILE A 206 -6.75 -13.22 28.48
C ILE A 206 -7.67 -12.46 27.52
N ARG A 207 -8.96 -12.83 27.45
CA ARG A 207 -9.96 -12.13 26.64
C ARG A 207 -10.02 -10.64 27.00
N THR A 208 -10.12 -10.32 28.28
CA THR A 208 -10.22 -8.94 28.76
C THR A 208 -8.96 -8.15 28.39
N LEU A 209 -7.78 -8.72 28.61
CA LEU A 209 -6.50 -8.08 28.29
C LEU A 209 -6.30 -7.83 26.78
N ILE A 210 -6.75 -8.75 25.92
CA ILE A 210 -6.70 -8.56 24.46
C ILE A 210 -7.65 -7.42 24.04
N LEU A 211 -8.86 -7.38 24.58
CA LEU A 211 -9.85 -6.34 24.27
C LEU A 211 -9.41 -4.95 24.75
N GLU A 212 -8.79 -4.86 25.92
CA GLU A 212 -8.24 -3.59 26.45
C GLU A 212 -7.06 -3.07 25.62
N ARG A 213 -6.23 -3.97 25.09
CA ARG A 213 -5.07 -3.60 24.26
C ARG A 213 -5.45 -3.24 22.82
N THR A 214 -6.59 -3.71 22.31
CA THR A 214 -7.08 -3.42 20.95
C THR A 214 -7.75 -2.04 20.86
N THR A 215 -6.98 -0.99 21.17
CA THR A 215 -7.46 0.38 21.19
C THR A 215 -7.51 1.00 19.79
N TRP A 216 -8.41 1.98 19.58
CA TRP A 216 -8.51 2.70 18.30
C TRP A 216 -7.19 3.38 17.87
N PRO A 217 -6.43 4.07 18.76
CA PRO A 217 -5.15 4.67 18.38
C PRO A 217 -4.15 3.63 17.86
N LEU A 218 -4.00 2.50 18.58
CA LEU A 218 -3.10 1.42 18.17
C LEU A 218 -3.53 0.79 16.85
N PHE A 219 -4.82 0.56 16.66
CA PHE A 219 -5.37 0.01 15.42
C PHE A 219 -5.14 0.93 14.22
N LYS A 220 -5.32 2.25 14.41
CA LYS A 220 -5.04 3.25 13.37
C LYS A 220 -3.55 3.33 13.04
N GLU A 221 -2.69 3.26 14.06
CA GLU A 221 -1.24 3.35 13.91
C GLU A 221 -0.66 2.12 13.19
N CYS A 222 -1.08 0.92 13.58
CA CYS A 222 -0.53 -0.32 13.02
C CYS A 222 -1.16 -0.75 11.69
N ILE A 223 -2.42 -0.38 11.41
CA ILE A 223 -3.18 -0.92 10.27
C ILE A 223 -3.62 0.19 9.30
N GLY A 224 -3.60 1.46 9.69
CA GLY A 224 -4.01 2.59 8.82
C GLY A 224 -5.51 2.64 8.48
N ALA A 225 -6.32 1.76 9.10
CA ALA A 225 -7.74 1.59 8.79
C ALA A 225 -8.64 2.65 9.44
N THR A 226 -9.87 2.74 8.95
CA THR A 226 -10.92 3.65 9.41
C THR A 226 -11.58 3.20 10.72
N LYS A 227 -12.23 4.14 11.42
CA LYS A 227 -12.92 3.86 12.69
C LYS A 227 -14.11 2.91 12.52
N ALA A 228 -14.66 2.81 11.30
CA ALA A 228 -15.72 1.87 10.96
C ALA A 228 -15.18 0.43 10.86
N GLU A 229 -14.00 0.24 10.26
CA GLU A 229 -13.33 -1.06 10.17
C GLU A 229 -12.86 -1.55 11.54
N TRP A 230 -12.32 -0.66 12.39
CA TRP A 230 -12.03 -0.99 13.79
C TRP A 230 -13.25 -1.50 14.56
N LYS A 231 -14.43 -0.87 14.36
CA LYS A 231 -15.67 -1.34 15.00
C LYS A 231 -16.05 -2.74 14.52
N HIS A 232 -15.91 -3.04 13.24
CA HIS A 232 -16.20 -4.36 12.70
C HIS A 232 -15.21 -5.41 13.19
N CYS A 233 -13.91 -5.12 13.21
CA CYS A 233 -12.88 -5.99 13.78
C CYS A 233 -13.06 -6.22 15.28
N LYS A 234 -13.37 -5.18 16.05
CA LYS A 234 -13.66 -5.32 17.49
C LYS A 234 -14.87 -6.24 17.72
N LEU A 235 -15.93 -6.07 16.93
CA LEU A 235 -17.16 -6.87 17.04
C LEU A 235 -16.95 -8.32 16.56
N LEU A 236 -16.05 -8.53 15.60
CA LEU A 236 -15.58 -9.85 15.18
C LEU A 236 -14.74 -10.52 16.28
N LEU A 237 -13.79 -9.80 16.90
CA LEU A 237 -13.02 -10.30 18.05
C LEU A 237 -13.90 -10.59 19.26
N GLU A 238 -14.89 -9.74 19.54
CA GLU A 238 -15.90 -9.98 20.58
C GLU A 238 -16.71 -11.25 20.33
N LYS A 239 -16.92 -11.63 19.06
CA LYS A 239 -17.59 -12.86 18.63
C LYS A 239 -16.68 -14.10 18.58
N ILE A 240 -15.45 -13.96 18.08
CA ILE A 240 -14.44 -15.04 18.04
C ILE A 240 -14.03 -15.43 19.45
N CYS A 241 -13.87 -14.44 20.33
CA CYS A 241 -13.58 -14.66 21.75
C CYS A 241 -14.87 -14.84 22.59
N GLY A 242 -16.06 -14.80 21.97
CA GLY A 242 -17.38 -14.98 22.60
C GLY A 242 -17.88 -16.44 22.59
N GLU A 243 -18.90 -16.73 23.42
CA GLU A 243 -19.54 -18.04 23.70
C GLU A 243 -18.68 -19.26 23.37
N SER A 244 -17.99 -19.77 24.39
CA SER A 244 -16.73 -20.48 24.25
C SER A 244 -16.78 -21.61 23.22
N LEU A 245 -15.78 -21.61 22.33
CA LEU A 245 -15.52 -22.66 21.36
C LEU A 245 -15.53 -24.05 22.02
N TYR A 246 -15.11 -24.15 23.28
CA TYR A 246 -15.13 -25.37 24.09
C TYR A 246 -16.56 -25.79 24.47
N ASP A 247 -17.41 -24.87 24.94
CA ASP A 247 -18.81 -25.17 25.29
C ASP A 247 -19.62 -25.58 24.04
N ALA A 248 -19.36 -24.93 22.90
CA ALA A 248 -19.94 -25.31 21.61
C ALA A 248 -19.46 -26.70 21.14
N THR A 249 -18.19 -27.05 21.42
CA THR A 249 -17.60 -28.35 21.07
C THR A 249 -18.12 -29.46 22.00
N VAL A 250 -18.26 -29.20 23.29
CA VAL A 250 -18.90 -30.09 24.28
C VAL A 250 -20.34 -30.39 23.88
N GLN A 251 -21.13 -29.37 23.52
CA GLN A 251 -22.52 -29.56 23.12
C GLN A 251 -22.68 -30.30 21.78
N LYS A 252 -21.80 -30.05 20.80
CA LYS A 252 -21.93 -30.64 19.46
C LYS A 252 -21.32 -32.03 19.34
N LEU A 253 -20.25 -32.30 20.07
CA LEU A 253 -19.53 -33.58 20.02
C LEU A 253 -19.90 -34.51 21.19
N ASN A 254 -20.76 -34.07 22.13
CA ASN A 254 -21.13 -34.81 23.34
C ASN A 254 -19.90 -35.37 24.08
N CYS A 255 -18.83 -34.58 24.16
CA CYS A 255 -17.58 -34.95 24.83
C CYS A 255 -17.42 -34.18 26.16
N THR A 256 -16.55 -34.64 27.04
CA THR A 256 -16.27 -33.93 28.30
C THR A 256 -15.49 -32.65 28.02
N LEU A 257 -15.55 -31.67 28.94
CA LEU A 257 -14.80 -30.41 28.80
C LEU A 257 -13.29 -30.65 28.56
N ASP A 258 -12.70 -31.63 29.24
CA ASP A 258 -11.29 -31.97 29.05
C ASP A 258 -11.02 -32.61 27.69
N GLN A 259 -11.96 -33.38 27.15
CA GLN A 259 -11.88 -33.91 25.78
C GLN A 259 -12.09 -32.81 24.74
N ALA A 260 -12.96 -31.84 24.99
CA ALA A 260 -13.15 -30.69 24.12
C ALA A 260 -11.91 -29.80 24.11
N LYS A 261 -11.30 -29.56 25.28
CA LYS A 261 -10.00 -28.88 25.42
C LYS A 261 -8.92 -29.63 24.67
N GLN A 262 -8.75 -30.93 24.91
CA GLN A 262 -7.78 -31.75 24.19
C GLN A 262 -8.05 -31.78 22.68
N THR A 263 -9.31 -31.80 22.23
CA THR A 263 -9.66 -31.82 20.80
C THR A 263 -9.36 -30.48 20.12
N VAL A 264 -9.61 -29.37 20.82
CA VAL A 264 -9.28 -28.01 20.36
C VAL A 264 -7.77 -27.79 20.41
N ASP A 265 -7.09 -28.25 21.45
CA ASP A 265 -5.62 -28.20 21.57
C ASP A 265 -4.96 -29.10 20.51
N ASP A 266 -5.51 -30.29 20.25
CA ASP A 266 -5.06 -31.16 19.16
C ASP A 266 -5.36 -30.52 17.79
N PHE A 267 -6.43 -29.72 17.65
CA PHE A 267 -6.73 -28.97 16.43
C PHE A 267 -5.78 -27.77 16.25
N VAL A 268 -5.48 -27.03 17.32
CA VAL A 268 -4.52 -25.91 17.34
C VAL A 268 -3.09 -26.42 17.12
N ASN A 269 -2.71 -27.53 17.74
CA ASN A 269 -1.40 -28.17 17.52
C ASN A 269 -1.29 -28.83 16.14
N ARG A 270 -2.43 -29.18 15.50
CA ARG A 270 -2.49 -29.59 14.10
C ARG A 270 -2.78 -28.42 13.15
N ALA A 271 -2.91 -27.19 13.65
CA ALA A 271 -3.17 -26.02 12.80
C ALA A 271 -1.98 -25.75 11.87
N ASP A 272 -0.75 -26.01 12.33
CA ASP A 272 0.45 -26.00 11.49
C ASP A 272 0.40 -27.04 10.35
N ALA A 273 -0.36 -28.13 10.52
CA ALA A 273 -0.59 -29.15 9.49
C ALA A 273 -1.88 -28.93 8.67
N LEU A 274 -2.72 -27.97 9.07
CA LEU A 274 -4.02 -27.66 8.46
C LEU A 274 -4.03 -26.32 7.71
N ILE A 275 -3.05 -25.44 7.94
CA ILE A 275 -2.84 -24.27 7.08
C ILE A 275 -2.34 -24.77 5.72
N LYS A 276 -3.27 -24.98 4.79
CA LYS A 276 -2.94 -25.14 3.39
C LYS A 276 -2.70 -23.76 2.78
N VAL A 277 -1.91 -23.72 1.71
CA VAL A 277 -1.78 -22.53 0.85
C VAL A 277 -3.19 -22.07 0.46
N GLY A 278 -3.64 -20.95 1.05
CA GLY A 278 -4.98 -20.39 0.87
C GLY A 278 -5.72 -19.95 2.13
N ASP A 279 -5.34 -20.42 3.34
CA ASP A 279 -6.11 -20.14 4.57
C ASP A 279 -5.61 -18.95 5.40
N ILE A 280 -4.46 -18.36 5.04
CA ILE A 280 -4.00 -17.07 5.58
C ILE A 280 -4.04 -16.07 4.45
N ASP A 281 -4.67 -14.91 4.68
CA ASP A 281 -4.68 -13.81 3.73
C ASP A 281 -3.25 -13.51 3.28
N VAL A 282 -2.98 -13.67 1.99
CA VAL A 282 -1.67 -13.46 1.36
C VAL A 282 -1.14 -12.06 1.71
N ASN A 283 -2.02 -11.08 1.91
CA ASN A 283 -1.62 -9.73 2.31
C ASN A 283 -1.08 -9.69 3.74
N VAL A 284 -1.59 -10.52 4.65
CA VAL A 284 -1.10 -10.59 6.03
C VAL A 284 0.27 -11.25 6.07
N LEU A 285 0.50 -12.32 5.32
CA LEU A 285 1.83 -12.94 5.20
C LEU A 285 2.81 -12.03 4.47
N ALA A 286 2.36 -11.33 3.41
CA ALA A 286 3.18 -10.36 2.70
C ALA A 286 3.57 -9.19 3.59
N GLU A 287 2.66 -8.68 4.43
CA GLU A 287 2.99 -7.59 5.36
C GLU A 287 3.88 -8.04 6.52
N ILE A 288 3.71 -9.26 7.04
CA ILE A 288 4.64 -9.80 8.03
C ILE A 288 6.05 -9.97 7.43
N ALA A 289 6.13 -10.48 6.20
CA ALA A 289 7.39 -10.63 5.50
C ALA A 289 8.02 -9.26 5.15
N LYS A 290 7.24 -8.25 4.75
CA LYS A 290 7.76 -6.90 4.42
C LYS A 290 8.26 -6.14 5.64
N ASN A 291 7.58 -6.26 6.77
CA ASN A 291 7.84 -5.47 7.98
C ASN A 291 8.86 -6.12 8.94
N HIS A 292 9.33 -7.34 8.65
CA HIS A 292 10.36 -8.02 9.43
C HIS A 292 11.60 -8.29 8.58
N ASP A 293 12.62 -7.44 8.69
CA ASP A 293 13.79 -7.43 7.79
C ASP A 293 14.52 -8.79 7.70
N GLU A 294 14.78 -9.46 8.84
CA GLU A 294 15.46 -10.77 8.82
C GLU A 294 14.60 -11.88 8.17
N LEU A 295 13.27 -11.78 8.29
CA LEU A 295 12.36 -12.77 7.70
C LEU A 295 12.24 -12.51 6.20
N ARG A 296 12.18 -11.23 5.81
CA ARG A 296 12.24 -10.80 4.41
C ARG A 296 13.47 -11.37 3.72
N GLU A 297 14.66 -11.14 4.30
CA GLU A 297 15.91 -11.61 3.72
C GLU A 297 15.97 -13.14 3.61
N LEU A 298 15.49 -13.86 4.62
CA LEU A 298 15.43 -15.32 4.59
C LEU A 298 14.46 -15.85 3.52
N CYS A 299 13.27 -15.23 3.40
CA CYS A 299 12.29 -15.56 2.38
C CYS A 299 12.80 -15.25 0.97
N GLU A 300 13.34 -14.06 0.74
CA GLU A 300 13.93 -13.66 -0.54
C GLU A 300 15.07 -14.59 -0.95
N LYS A 301 15.93 -14.98 0.00
CA LYS A 301 17.04 -15.90 -0.26
C LYS A 301 16.56 -17.31 -0.60
N ALA A 302 15.55 -17.82 0.11
CA ALA A 302 14.98 -19.14 -0.16
C ALA A 302 14.27 -19.18 -1.53
N VAL A 303 13.45 -18.16 -1.81
CA VAL A 303 12.72 -18.03 -3.09
C VAL A 303 13.69 -17.80 -4.24
N SER A 304 14.74 -16.98 -4.06
CA SER A 304 15.74 -16.72 -5.09
C SER A 304 16.47 -18.00 -5.53
N VAL A 305 16.79 -18.89 -4.58
CA VAL A 305 17.44 -20.18 -4.88
C VAL A 305 16.48 -21.12 -5.62
N GLU A 306 15.23 -21.25 -5.18
CA GLU A 306 14.25 -22.09 -5.89
C GLU A 306 13.91 -21.53 -7.28
N TRP A 307 13.76 -20.21 -7.41
CA TRP A 307 13.49 -19.56 -8.68
C TRP A 307 14.64 -19.75 -9.67
N HIS A 308 15.90 -19.58 -9.25
CA HIS A 308 17.07 -19.86 -10.09
C HIS A 308 17.11 -21.33 -10.52
N ASN A 309 16.74 -22.26 -9.64
CA ASN A 309 16.73 -23.68 -9.97
C ASN A 309 15.58 -24.05 -10.93
N SER A 310 14.37 -23.52 -10.75
CA SER A 310 13.23 -23.85 -11.60
C SER A 310 13.29 -23.16 -12.97
N HIS A 311 13.93 -21.99 -13.05
CA HIS A 311 14.09 -21.23 -14.31
C HIS A 311 15.50 -21.39 -14.90
N ALA A 312 16.31 -22.34 -14.41
CA ALA A 312 17.68 -22.57 -14.91
C ALA A 312 17.72 -22.85 -16.42
N ALA A 313 16.72 -23.54 -16.96
CA ALA A 313 16.62 -23.81 -18.39
C ALA A 313 16.28 -22.55 -19.22
N GLU A 314 15.43 -21.67 -18.68
CA GLU A 314 15.07 -20.40 -19.31
C GLU A 314 16.22 -19.40 -19.24
N ILE A 315 16.95 -19.36 -18.12
CA ILE A 315 18.17 -18.56 -17.97
C ILE A 315 19.23 -19.04 -18.94
N ALA A 316 19.49 -20.35 -19.02
CA ALA A 316 20.45 -20.89 -19.99
C ALA A 316 20.05 -20.63 -21.45
N LYS A 317 18.74 -20.63 -21.74
CA LYS A 317 18.21 -20.27 -23.06
C LYS A 317 18.40 -18.79 -23.36
N ALA A 318 18.08 -17.91 -22.41
CA ALA A 318 18.26 -16.47 -22.54
C ALA A 318 19.74 -16.10 -22.68
N GLU A 319 20.64 -16.75 -21.92
CA GLU A 319 22.09 -16.58 -22.06
C GLU A 319 22.59 -17.05 -23.43
N ALA A 320 22.05 -18.16 -23.97
CA ALA A 320 22.38 -18.61 -25.31
C ALA A 320 21.87 -17.64 -26.40
N GLU A 321 20.63 -17.14 -26.26
CA GLU A 321 20.05 -16.14 -27.17
C GLU A 321 20.83 -14.82 -27.11
N VAL A 322 21.27 -14.38 -25.93
CA VAL A 322 22.15 -13.20 -25.77
C VAL A 322 23.49 -13.44 -26.47
N SER A 323 24.11 -14.61 -26.29
CA SER A 323 25.38 -14.93 -26.94
C SER A 323 25.25 -14.99 -28.47
N GLU A 324 24.14 -15.51 -28.99
CA GLU A 324 23.84 -15.52 -30.43
C GLU A 324 23.59 -14.10 -30.96
N MET A 325 22.88 -13.27 -30.20
CA MET A 325 22.64 -11.86 -30.53
C MET A 325 23.94 -11.06 -30.55
N GLU A 326 24.84 -11.29 -29.59
CA GLU A 326 26.17 -10.66 -29.55
C GLU A 326 27.02 -11.04 -30.77
N GLU A 327 26.98 -12.31 -31.20
CA GLU A 327 27.65 -12.76 -32.42
C GLU A 327 27.04 -12.09 -33.66
N THR A 328 25.71 -11.99 -33.72
CA THR A 328 24.98 -11.32 -34.81
C THR A 328 25.31 -9.82 -34.87
N ILE A 329 25.37 -9.14 -33.72
CA ILE A 329 25.79 -7.73 -33.61
C ILE A 329 27.24 -7.56 -34.08
N SER A 330 28.13 -8.49 -33.75
CA SER A 330 29.52 -8.47 -34.21
C SER A 330 29.61 -8.58 -35.74
N ILE A 331 28.84 -9.49 -36.34
CA ILE A 331 28.73 -9.64 -37.79
C ILE A 331 28.15 -8.38 -38.43
N ALA A 332 27.05 -7.85 -37.89
CA ALA A 332 26.41 -6.63 -38.39
C ALA A 332 27.32 -5.41 -38.29
N LYS A 333 28.09 -5.26 -37.19
CA LYS A 333 29.11 -4.20 -37.04
C LYS A 333 30.20 -4.31 -38.10
N LYS A 334 30.64 -5.53 -38.41
CA LYS A 334 31.62 -5.76 -39.48
C LYS A 334 31.04 -5.36 -40.84
N GLN A 335 29.83 -5.81 -41.17
CA GLN A 335 29.14 -5.44 -42.41
C GLN A 335 28.91 -3.92 -42.53
N HIS A 336 28.51 -3.27 -41.44
CA HIS A 336 28.37 -1.81 -41.37
C HIS A 336 29.70 -1.10 -41.64
N SER A 337 30.81 -1.61 -41.10
CA SER A 337 32.14 -1.04 -41.39
C SER A 337 32.56 -1.22 -42.85
N GLU A 338 32.20 -2.34 -43.48
CA GLU A 338 32.45 -2.61 -44.90
C GLU A 338 31.60 -1.68 -45.79
N LEU A 339 30.32 -1.50 -45.46
CA LEU A 339 29.42 -0.56 -46.14
C LEU A 339 29.89 0.89 -46.00
N LEU A 340 30.36 1.32 -44.82
CA LEU A 340 30.93 2.65 -44.64
C LEU A 340 32.17 2.89 -45.51
N ALA A 341 33.03 1.88 -45.65
CA ALA A 341 34.18 1.96 -46.55
C ALA A 341 33.74 2.06 -48.02
N GLU A 342 32.69 1.35 -48.40
CA GLU A 342 32.12 1.41 -49.75
C GLU A 342 31.45 2.76 -50.04
N ILE A 343 30.69 3.32 -49.08
CA ILE A 343 30.13 4.67 -49.15
C ILE A 343 31.25 5.70 -49.31
N ALA A 344 32.32 5.62 -48.51
CA ALA A 344 33.45 6.53 -48.64
C ALA A 344 34.11 6.44 -50.03
N THR A 345 34.20 5.22 -50.59
CA THR A 345 34.71 4.99 -51.94
C THR A 345 33.79 5.63 -52.99
N LYS A 346 32.48 5.43 -52.88
CA LYS A 346 31.46 6.00 -53.77
C LYS A 346 31.38 7.52 -53.68
N GLN A 347 31.57 8.08 -52.49
CA GLN A 347 31.66 9.52 -52.29
C GLN A 347 32.89 10.09 -53.01
N GLY A 348 34.05 9.41 -52.93
CA GLY A 348 35.24 9.77 -53.70
C GLY A 348 35.03 9.68 -55.22
N GLU A 349 34.28 8.68 -55.70
CA GLU A 349 33.87 8.59 -57.12
C GLU A 349 32.95 9.74 -57.53
N LEU A 350 31.99 10.11 -56.66
CA LEU A 350 31.08 11.23 -56.89
C LEU A 350 31.85 12.56 -56.97
N ASP A 351 32.77 12.82 -56.05
CA ASP A 351 33.60 14.01 -56.05
C ASP A 351 34.46 14.10 -57.33
N ARG A 352 35.02 12.96 -57.76
CA ARG A 352 35.74 12.87 -59.04
C ARG A 352 34.84 13.20 -60.22
N LEU A 353 33.63 12.64 -60.27
CA LEU A 353 32.67 12.89 -61.35
C LEU A 353 32.20 14.35 -61.35
N LEU A 354 31.97 14.96 -60.18
CA LEU A 354 31.63 16.38 -60.08
C LEU A 354 32.78 17.28 -60.57
N ALA A 355 34.03 16.93 -60.25
CA ALA A 355 35.19 17.63 -60.80
C ALA A 355 35.29 17.49 -62.33
N GLU A 356 34.98 16.30 -62.87
CA GLU A 356 34.94 16.05 -64.31
C GLU A 356 33.81 16.82 -65.00
N ILE A 357 32.62 16.89 -64.38
CA ILE A 357 31.49 17.71 -64.85
C ILE A 357 31.89 19.18 -64.87
N ALA A 358 32.52 19.71 -63.82
CA ALA A 358 33.00 21.09 -63.78
C ALA A 358 34.03 21.37 -64.88
N GLN A 359 34.92 20.41 -65.17
CA GLN A 359 35.86 20.48 -66.29
C GLN A 359 35.11 20.49 -67.64
N TYR A 360 34.14 19.61 -67.84
CA TYR A 360 33.31 19.58 -69.06
C TYR A 360 32.45 20.82 -69.22
N GLU A 361 31.95 21.44 -68.16
CA GLU A 361 31.25 22.73 -68.22
C GLU A 361 32.19 23.87 -68.63
N SER A 362 33.44 23.85 -68.16
CA SER A 362 34.47 24.81 -68.58
C SER A 362 34.79 24.65 -70.07
N ILE A 363 35.04 23.40 -70.51
CA ILE A 363 35.23 23.07 -71.92
C ILE A 363 33.98 23.46 -72.72
N GLY A 364 32.79 23.23 -72.19
CA GLY A 364 31.51 23.61 -72.77
C GLY A 364 31.41 25.12 -72.98
N LYS A 365 31.80 25.94 -72.00
CA LYS A 365 31.84 27.41 -72.12
C LYS A 365 32.85 27.87 -73.19
N GLU A 366 34.05 27.29 -73.23
CA GLU A 366 35.05 27.57 -74.27
C GLU A 366 34.57 27.14 -75.66
N THR A 367 33.93 25.97 -75.75
CA THR A 367 33.35 25.42 -76.98
C THR A 367 32.18 26.26 -77.45
N LEU A 368 31.35 26.81 -76.56
CA LEU A 368 30.22 27.69 -76.89
C LEU A 368 30.72 29.03 -77.47
N VAL A 369 31.86 29.53 -77.00
CA VAL A 369 32.57 30.68 -77.60
C VAL A 369 33.10 30.31 -78.99
N ALA A 370 33.75 29.14 -79.14
CA ALA A 370 34.26 28.67 -80.43
C ALA A 370 33.14 28.36 -81.45
N VAL A 371 32.00 27.85 -81.00
CA VAL A 371 30.80 27.59 -81.81
C VAL A 371 30.13 28.91 -82.21
N ARG A 372 30.04 29.91 -81.32
CA ARG A 372 29.55 31.25 -81.71
C ARG A 372 30.44 31.90 -82.76
N GLN A 373 31.76 31.70 -82.67
CA GLN A 373 32.71 32.15 -83.68
C GLN A 373 32.51 31.40 -85.01
N LYS A 374 32.34 30.08 -84.97
CA LYS A 374 32.00 29.28 -86.16
C LYS A 374 30.62 29.57 -86.76
N ILE A 375 29.62 29.94 -85.96
CA ILE A 375 28.30 30.37 -86.45
C ILE A 375 28.41 31.71 -87.20
N ALA A 376 29.25 32.63 -86.74
CA ALA A 376 29.57 33.85 -87.46
C ALA A 376 30.30 33.56 -88.78
N ASP A 377 31.15 32.54 -88.82
CA ASP A 377 31.81 32.08 -90.05
C ASP A 377 30.85 31.30 -90.98
N ALA A 378 29.91 30.52 -90.42
CA ALA A 378 28.92 29.71 -91.15
C ALA A 378 27.78 30.53 -91.77
N GLN A 379 27.53 31.77 -91.31
CA GLN A 379 26.64 32.71 -92.01
C GLN A 379 27.12 33.06 -93.44
N LYS A 380 28.37 32.72 -93.81
CA LYS A 380 28.89 32.84 -95.18
C LYS A 380 28.66 31.61 -96.07
N ASP A 381 28.29 30.45 -95.55
CA ASP A 381 28.08 29.23 -96.35
C ASP A 381 26.98 28.32 -95.76
N MET A 382 25.74 28.62 -96.16
CA MET A 382 24.51 28.00 -95.66
C MET A 382 24.24 26.61 -96.26
N ALA A 383 24.94 26.23 -97.34
CA ALA A 383 24.67 25.00 -98.08
C ALA A 383 25.34 23.76 -97.46
N GLY A 384 26.51 23.91 -96.83
CA GLY A 384 27.19 22.81 -96.14
C GLY A 384 26.51 22.37 -94.84
N PHE A 385 25.88 23.30 -94.12
CA PHE A 385 25.26 23.06 -92.81
C PHE A 385 24.02 22.15 -92.87
N ILE A 386 23.25 22.18 -93.96
CA ILE A 386 22.03 21.36 -94.12
C ILE A 386 22.36 19.88 -94.42
N ALA A 387 23.54 19.59 -94.98
CA ALA A 387 23.95 18.22 -95.29
C ALA A 387 24.36 17.41 -94.04
N ASP A 388 24.99 18.06 -93.06
CA ASP A 388 25.52 17.37 -91.87
C ASP A 388 24.46 17.07 -90.80
N ILE A 389 23.32 17.76 -90.78
CA ILE A 389 22.26 17.58 -89.76
C ILE A 389 21.25 16.46 -90.10
N SER A 390 21.19 15.99 -91.35
CA SER A 390 20.24 14.95 -91.75
C SER A 390 20.58 13.54 -91.23
N VAL A 391 21.78 13.34 -90.67
CA VAL A 391 22.21 12.06 -90.08
C VAL A 391 21.80 11.94 -88.59
N PHE A 392 21.38 13.03 -87.94
CA PHE A 392 21.20 13.09 -86.49
C PHE A 392 19.76 13.35 -86.00
N LEU A 393 18.73 13.10 -86.82
CA LEU A 393 17.34 13.14 -86.37
C LEU A 393 16.84 11.72 -86.02
N PRO A 394 16.63 11.38 -84.74
CA PRO A 394 15.98 10.14 -84.37
C PRO A 394 14.47 10.24 -84.57
N GLN A 395 13.89 9.22 -85.18
CA GLN A 395 12.44 8.98 -85.19
C GLN A 395 11.99 8.48 -83.83
N SER A 396 10.96 9.10 -83.26
CA SER A 396 10.30 8.67 -82.03
C SER A 396 9.56 7.35 -82.25
N ASN A 397 10.08 6.26 -81.67
CA ASN A 397 9.35 5.03 -81.40
C ASN A 397 10.06 4.26 -80.27
N ALA A 398 9.52 4.32 -79.06
CA ALA A 398 9.76 3.29 -78.03
C ALA A 398 8.70 3.38 -76.92
N THR A 399 7.67 2.56 -77.08
CA THR A 399 6.78 2.10 -76.02
C THR A 399 7.60 1.22 -75.07
N LEU A 400 7.63 1.54 -73.77
CA LEU A 400 8.18 0.64 -72.75
C LEU A 400 7.11 -0.35 -72.27
N PRO A 401 7.51 -1.56 -71.81
CA PRO A 401 6.60 -2.68 -71.61
C PRO A 401 5.66 -2.48 -70.41
N TYR A 402 4.41 -2.86 -70.63
CA TYR A 402 3.31 -2.92 -69.67
C TYR A 402 3.65 -3.87 -68.51
N GLY A 403 4.11 -3.32 -67.38
CA GLY A 403 3.92 -3.91 -66.05
C GLY A 403 2.77 -3.15 -65.39
N ASN A 404 1.84 -3.85 -64.73
CA ASN A 404 0.69 -3.23 -64.06
C ASN A 404 1.14 -2.01 -63.24
N PRO A 405 0.52 -0.83 -63.39
CA PRO A 405 0.82 0.31 -62.53
C PRO A 405 0.60 -0.09 -61.06
N PRO A 406 1.47 0.34 -60.13
CA PRO A 406 1.21 0.17 -58.70
C PRO A 406 -0.16 0.79 -58.36
N ALA A 407 -0.95 0.11 -57.53
CA ALA A 407 -2.28 0.60 -57.15
C ALA A 407 -2.17 1.97 -56.46
N SER A 408 -3.08 2.89 -56.77
CA SER A 408 -3.14 4.24 -56.18
C SER A 408 -3.34 4.23 -54.65
N TRP A 409 -3.87 3.13 -54.10
CA TRP A 409 -4.03 2.88 -52.67
C TRP A 409 -4.22 1.37 -52.42
N GLN A 410 -4.03 0.95 -51.17
CA GLN A 410 -4.31 -0.40 -50.69
C GLN A 410 -5.15 -0.34 -49.42
N TYR A 411 -6.17 -1.20 -49.34
CA TYR A 411 -7.03 -1.33 -48.16
C TYR A 411 -7.14 -2.79 -47.74
N SER A 412 -6.87 -3.09 -46.47
CA SER A 412 -7.10 -4.40 -45.86
C SER A 412 -8.01 -4.25 -44.65
N SER A 413 -9.14 -4.97 -44.66
CA SER A 413 -10.02 -5.13 -43.50
C SER A 413 -9.55 -6.33 -42.67
N THR A 414 -9.66 -6.19 -41.36
CA THR A 414 -9.22 -7.15 -40.35
C THR A 414 -10.42 -7.68 -39.56
N SER A 415 -11.44 -8.13 -40.30
CA SER A 415 -12.68 -8.70 -39.74
C SER A 415 -12.55 -10.19 -39.42
N GLY A 416 -13.19 -10.61 -38.32
CA GLY A 416 -13.37 -12.03 -37.97
C GLY A 416 -12.14 -12.73 -37.40
N GLN A 417 -11.23 -12.00 -36.76
CA GLN A 417 -9.99 -12.55 -36.20
C GLN A 417 -10.19 -13.34 -34.90
N TYR A 418 -11.27 -13.10 -34.16
CA TYR A 418 -11.47 -13.65 -32.83
C TYR A 418 -12.72 -14.55 -32.76
N SER A 419 -12.66 -15.60 -31.94
CA SER A 419 -13.80 -16.49 -31.71
C SER A 419 -14.82 -15.82 -30.78
N ASP A 420 -16.11 -16.12 -30.91
CA ASP A 420 -17.15 -15.55 -30.04
C ASP A 420 -16.95 -15.90 -28.55
N GLU A 421 -16.20 -16.96 -28.23
CA GLU A 421 -15.88 -17.36 -26.86
C GLU A 421 -14.79 -16.48 -26.22
N ASP A 422 -13.91 -15.88 -27.04
CA ASP A 422 -12.78 -15.05 -26.58
C ASP A 422 -13.17 -13.56 -26.44
N ILE A 423 -14.34 -13.16 -26.96
CA ILE A 423 -14.77 -11.76 -27.01
C ILE A 423 -15.49 -11.37 -25.71
N GLU A 424 -14.93 -10.40 -25.00
CA GLU A 424 -15.56 -9.82 -23.81
C GLU A 424 -16.66 -8.81 -24.18
N LEU A 425 -17.81 -8.89 -23.53
CA LEU A 425 -18.93 -7.98 -23.77
C LEU A 425 -18.87 -6.76 -22.84
N ALA A 426 -18.67 -5.57 -23.43
CA ALA A 426 -18.70 -4.31 -22.70
C ALA A 426 -20.15 -3.86 -22.43
N GLU A 427 -20.55 -3.78 -21.16
CA GLU A 427 -21.89 -3.33 -20.76
C GLU A 427 -22.02 -1.81 -20.70
N SER A 428 -20.92 -1.10 -20.51
CA SER A 428 -20.88 0.35 -20.34
C SER A 428 -19.59 0.95 -20.93
N TRP A 429 -19.58 2.26 -21.13
CA TRP A 429 -18.38 2.98 -21.55
C TRP A 429 -17.18 2.76 -20.63
N ARG A 430 -17.40 2.48 -19.34
CA ARG A 430 -16.31 2.14 -18.40
C ARG A 430 -15.66 0.82 -18.76
N ASN A 431 -16.44 -0.19 -19.18
CA ASN A 431 -15.89 -1.45 -19.64
C ASN A 431 -15.07 -1.28 -20.93
N GLU A 432 -15.53 -0.44 -21.87
CA GLU A 432 -14.72 -0.10 -23.05
C GLU A 432 -13.44 0.65 -22.67
N TYR A 433 -13.52 1.61 -21.76
CA TYR A 433 -12.35 2.32 -21.24
C TYR A 433 -11.35 1.34 -20.61
N ASP A 434 -11.83 0.42 -19.77
CA ASP A 434 -11.00 -0.59 -19.12
C ASP A 434 -10.36 -1.53 -20.15
N ALA A 435 -11.11 -1.99 -21.16
CA ALA A 435 -10.57 -2.83 -22.23
C ALA A 435 -9.46 -2.11 -23.03
N ILE A 436 -9.68 -0.84 -23.38
CA ILE A 436 -8.66 -0.01 -24.06
C ILE A 436 -7.44 0.16 -23.16
N TYR A 437 -7.63 0.51 -21.89
CA TYR A 437 -6.54 0.68 -20.93
C TYR A 437 -5.72 -0.60 -20.77
N GLN A 438 -6.36 -1.75 -20.61
CA GLN A 438 -5.67 -3.04 -20.48
C GLN A 438 -4.85 -3.36 -21.72
N ASN A 439 -5.42 -3.22 -22.92
CA ASN A 439 -4.68 -3.50 -24.14
C ASN A 439 -3.53 -2.51 -24.39
N LEU A 440 -3.71 -1.21 -24.09
CA LEU A 440 -2.64 -0.22 -24.18
C LEU A 440 -1.51 -0.51 -23.16
N SER A 441 -1.87 -0.91 -21.94
CA SER A 441 -0.90 -1.24 -20.89
C SER A 441 -0.14 -2.53 -21.19
N CYS A 442 -0.84 -3.60 -21.59
CA CYS A 442 -0.27 -4.94 -21.73
C CYS A 442 0.38 -5.17 -23.11
N ALA A 443 -0.29 -4.78 -24.21
CA ALA A 443 0.20 -5.04 -25.55
C ALA A 443 1.31 -4.06 -25.96
N LEU A 444 1.20 -2.80 -25.50
CA LEU A 444 2.13 -1.71 -25.86
C LEU A 444 3.07 -1.29 -24.72
N GLY A 445 2.91 -1.84 -23.50
CA GLY A 445 3.81 -1.58 -22.38
C GLY A 445 3.77 -0.14 -21.84
N ILE A 446 2.67 0.58 -22.02
CA ILE A 446 2.56 2.01 -21.64
C ILE A 446 2.42 2.12 -20.11
N GLU A 447 3.22 3.01 -19.50
CA GLU A 447 3.20 3.26 -18.05
C GLU A 447 1.80 3.67 -17.55
N PRO A 448 1.32 3.20 -16.38
CA PRO A 448 -0.06 3.41 -15.91
C PRO A 448 -0.58 4.85 -15.96
N ASP A 449 0.23 5.82 -15.51
CA ASP A 449 -0.15 7.24 -15.47
C ASP A 449 -0.39 7.79 -16.89
N PHE A 450 0.51 7.49 -17.82
CA PHE A 450 0.39 7.90 -19.23
C PHE A 450 -0.69 7.11 -19.96
N CYS A 451 -0.84 5.82 -19.64
CA CYS A 451 -1.85 4.92 -20.21
C CYS A 451 -3.26 5.43 -19.91
N SER A 452 -3.56 5.77 -18.65
CA SER A 452 -4.88 6.29 -18.26
C SER A 452 -5.27 7.57 -19.04
N MET A 453 -4.32 8.50 -19.18
CA MET A 453 -4.56 9.74 -19.91
C MET A 453 -4.70 9.51 -21.43
N LEU A 454 -3.91 8.59 -22.01
CA LEU A 454 -4.02 8.21 -23.42
C LEU A 454 -5.35 7.50 -23.71
N THR A 455 -5.77 6.55 -22.86
CA THR A 455 -7.07 5.88 -22.96
C THR A 455 -8.21 6.90 -22.95
N ALA A 456 -8.21 7.80 -21.97
CA ALA A 456 -9.24 8.83 -21.86
C ALA A 456 -9.29 9.74 -23.09
N PHE A 457 -8.12 10.14 -23.61
CA PHE A 457 -8.03 10.97 -24.80
C PHE A 457 -8.51 10.24 -26.06
N LEU A 458 -8.04 9.01 -26.31
CA LEU A 458 -8.44 8.21 -27.47
C LEU A 458 -9.95 7.92 -27.45
N TYR A 459 -10.49 7.50 -26.30
CA TYR A 459 -11.93 7.31 -26.15
C TYR A 459 -12.71 8.60 -26.42
N ALA A 460 -12.25 9.74 -25.88
CA ALA A 460 -12.85 11.04 -26.13
C ALA A 460 -12.81 11.45 -27.61
N THR A 461 -11.71 11.18 -28.34
CA THR A 461 -11.65 11.45 -29.79
C THR A 461 -12.65 10.61 -30.56
N HIS A 462 -12.78 9.33 -30.19
CA HIS A 462 -13.71 8.39 -30.81
C HIS A 462 -15.17 8.80 -30.65
N ILE A 463 -15.64 9.05 -29.42
CA ILE A 463 -17.05 9.44 -29.18
C ILE A 463 -17.41 10.78 -29.84
N ASN A 464 -16.41 11.65 -30.05
CA ASN A 464 -16.59 12.95 -30.69
C ASN A 464 -16.37 12.90 -32.21
N ASN A 465 -16.00 11.73 -32.77
CA ASN A 465 -15.68 11.52 -34.19
C ASN A 465 -14.66 12.55 -34.71
N VAL A 466 -13.62 12.79 -33.91
CA VAL A 466 -12.52 13.69 -34.25
C VAL A 466 -11.34 12.84 -34.69
N PRO A 467 -10.88 12.96 -35.95
CA PRO A 467 -9.70 12.24 -36.40
C PRO A 467 -8.46 12.59 -35.58
N THR A 468 -7.53 11.63 -35.49
CA THR A 468 -6.29 11.78 -34.72
C THR A 468 -5.12 11.56 -35.66
N LEU A 469 -4.03 12.30 -35.45
CA LEU A 469 -2.74 12.03 -36.08
C LEU A 469 -1.78 11.54 -34.99
N ILE A 470 -1.33 10.30 -35.11
CA ILE A 470 -0.31 9.73 -34.24
C ILE A 470 1.02 9.81 -34.97
N ALA A 471 1.91 10.67 -34.49
CA ALA A 471 3.25 10.87 -35.01
C ALA A 471 4.28 10.20 -34.08
N GLY A 472 5.14 9.36 -34.64
CA GLY A 472 6.13 8.56 -33.91
C GLY A 472 5.90 7.04 -34.02
N PRO A 473 6.64 6.24 -33.24
CA PRO A 473 6.55 4.77 -33.28
C PRO A 473 5.20 4.26 -32.77
N GLY A 474 4.78 3.07 -33.21
CA GLY A 474 3.61 2.37 -32.65
C GLY A 474 2.24 2.95 -33.00
N GLY A 475 2.14 3.91 -33.94
CA GLY A 475 0.86 4.55 -34.27
C GLY A 475 -0.19 3.60 -34.84
N GLN A 476 0.23 2.61 -35.63
CA GLN A 476 -0.67 1.57 -36.16
C GLN A 476 -1.16 0.65 -35.04
N ASP A 477 -0.26 0.28 -34.12
CA ASP A 477 -0.56 -0.61 -33.00
C ASP A 477 -1.56 0.05 -32.03
N ILE A 478 -1.46 1.36 -31.80
CA ILE A 478 -2.47 2.11 -31.04
C ILE A 478 -3.84 2.07 -31.73
N ALA A 479 -3.88 2.22 -33.06
CA ALA A 479 -5.14 2.11 -33.81
C ALA A 479 -5.74 0.69 -33.74
N GLU A 480 -4.88 -0.32 -33.84
CA GLU A 480 -5.26 -1.73 -33.73
C GLU A 480 -5.83 -2.06 -32.36
N VAL A 481 -5.11 -1.70 -31.29
CA VAL A 481 -5.55 -1.86 -29.90
C VAL A 481 -6.90 -1.18 -29.67
N LEU A 482 -7.08 0.05 -30.15
CA LEU A 482 -8.34 0.77 -29.98
C LEU A 482 -9.49 0.04 -30.69
N SER A 483 -9.26 -0.49 -31.89
CA SER A 483 -10.28 -1.20 -32.66
C SER A 483 -10.65 -2.53 -32.01
N VAL A 484 -9.65 -3.33 -31.61
CA VAL A 484 -9.82 -4.63 -30.96
C VAL A 484 -10.58 -4.48 -29.63
N SER A 485 -10.28 -3.43 -28.87
CA SER A 485 -10.90 -3.17 -27.56
C SER A 485 -12.37 -2.73 -27.65
N MET A 486 -12.81 -2.17 -28.77
CA MET A 486 -14.16 -1.60 -28.89
C MET A 486 -15.07 -2.43 -29.80
N TYR A 487 -14.48 -3.12 -30.79
CA TYR A 487 -15.20 -3.76 -31.89
C TYR A 487 -14.82 -5.23 -32.10
N ALA A 488 -13.91 -5.78 -31.29
CA ALA A 488 -13.39 -7.13 -31.43
C ALA A 488 -12.90 -7.45 -32.86
N ASN A 489 -12.43 -6.43 -33.57
CA ASN A 489 -11.89 -6.52 -34.93
C ASN A 489 -10.73 -5.54 -35.03
N GLY A 490 -9.73 -5.88 -35.84
CA GLY A 490 -8.61 -5.00 -36.10
C GLY A 490 -9.03 -3.70 -36.77
N ALA A 491 -8.12 -2.72 -36.77
CA ALA A 491 -8.35 -1.48 -37.49
C ALA A 491 -8.20 -1.72 -39.00
N GLY A 492 -9.11 -1.16 -39.79
CA GLY A 492 -8.96 -1.17 -41.24
C GLY A 492 -7.68 -0.44 -41.64
N GLN A 493 -6.79 -1.10 -42.38
CA GLN A 493 -5.49 -0.53 -42.74
C GLN A 493 -5.55 0.05 -44.15
N LEU A 494 -5.30 1.35 -44.26
CA LEU A 494 -5.28 2.09 -45.50
C LEU A 494 -3.90 2.66 -45.78
N THR A 495 -3.27 2.22 -46.86
CA THR A 495 -2.00 2.76 -47.34
C THR A 495 -2.24 3.56 -48.62
N LEU A 496 -1.90 4.85 -48.59
CA LEU A 496 -2.02 5.74 -49.73
C LEU A 496 -0.80 5.61 -50.65
N GLY A 497 -1.02 5.59 -51.96
CA GLY A 497 0.04 5.57 -52.98
C GLY A 497 0.39 6.96 -53.52
N ASP A 498 1.10 7.01 -54.64
CA ASP A 498 1.60 8.27 -55.21
C ASP A 498 0.57 9.07 -56.01
N GLU A 499 -0.51 8.41 -56.46
CA GLU A 499 -1.57 9.03 -57.25
C GLU A 499 -2.86 9.20 -56.44
N CYS A 500 -3.30 10.44 -56.27
CA CYS A 500 -4.53 10.76 -55.57
C CYS A 500 -5.77 10.21 -56.29
N ASP A 501 -6.44 9.25 -55.66
CA ASP A 501 -7.73 8.67 -56.07
C ASP A 501 -8.77 8.83 -54.95
N LEU A 502 -9.74 9.71 -55.18
CA LEU A 502 -10.76 10.03 -54.18
C LEU A 502 -11.90 9.00 -54.08
N SER A 503 -11.93 7.96 -54.94
CA SER A 503 -12.89 6.85 -54.82
C SER A 503 -12.75 6.09 -53.50
N ILE A 504 -11.57 6.19 -52.88
CA ILE A 504 -11.24 5.68 -51.54
C ILE A 504 -12.25 6.12 -50.47
N VAL A 505 -12.83 7.32 -50.59
CA VAL A 505 -13.77 7.86 -49.61
C VAL A 505 -15.06 7.04 -49.59
N GLU A 506 -15.55 6.64 -50.76
CA GLU A 506 -16.71 5.76 -50.90
C GLU A 506 -16.36 4.37 -50.37
N ARG A 507 -15.19 3.84 -50.76
CA ARG A 507 -14.73 2.52 -50.30
C ARG A 507 -14.63 2.41 -48.77
N ILE A 508 -14.04 3.40 -48.12
CA ILE A 508 -13.91 3.43 -46.65
C ILE A 508 -15.27 3.64 -45.99
N SER A 509 -16.16 4.43 -46.60
CA SER A 509 -17.53 4.60 -46.09
C SER A 509 -18.34 3.30 -46.11
N GLU A 510 -18.10 2.43 -47.08
CA GLU A 510 -18.80 1.14 -47.25
C GLU A 510 -18.18 -0.02 -46.47
N ALA A 511 -16.91 0.10 -46.04
CA ALA A 511 -16.25 -0.93 -45.25
C ALA A 511 -16.95 -1.15 -43.89
N ASP A 512 -16.79 -2.32 -43.29
CA ASP A 512 -17.37 -2.62 -41.97
C ASP A 512 -16.51 -2.09 -40.81
N ASP A 513 -15.23 -1.78 -41.08
CA ASP A 513 -14.27 -1.36 -40.05
C ASP A 513 -14.66 0.01 -39.46
N SER A 514 -14.90 0.05 -38.14
CA SER A 514 -15.32 1.28 -37.45
C SER A 514 -14.17 2.25 -37.18
N ILE A 515 -12.94 1.71 -37.11
CA ILE A 515 -11.70 2.45 -36.95
C ILE A 515 -10.81 2.15 -38.15
N VAL A 516 -10.23 3.19 -38.74
CA VAL A 516 -9.35 3.08 -39.92
C VAL A 516 -8.03 3.77 -39.64
N SER A 517 -6.95 3.00 -39.73
CA SER A 517 -5.57 3.46 -39.68
C SER A 517 -5.13 3.86 -41.09
N VAL A 518 -4.63 5.09 -41.25
CA VAL A 518 -4.24 5.64 -42.55
C VAL A 518 -2.75 5.98 -42.55
N GLN A 519 -2.04 5.50 -43.57
CA GLN A 519 -0.60 5.63 -43.73
C GLN A 519 -0.27 6.41 -45.01
N ASN A 520 0.92 7.01 -45.03
CA ASN A 520 1.49 7.70 -46.19
C ASN A 520 0.65 8.90 -46.70
N MET A 521 0.16 9.74 -45.79
CA MET A 521 -0.75 10.85 -46.13
C MET A 521 -0.14 11.97 -46.97
N PHE A 522 1.18 12.07 -47.04
CA PHE A 522 1.90 13.17 -47.69
C PHE A 522 2.23 12.91 -49.18
N GLY A 523 1.69 11.82 -49.76
CA GLY A 523 1.73 11.60 -51.21
C GLY A 523 0.99 12.69 -52.00
N LYS A 524 1.29 12.80 -53.30
CA LYS A 524 0.85 13.92 -54.14
C LYS A 524 -0.69 14.03 -54.24
N GLY A 525 -1.24 15.10 -53.65
CA GLY A 525 -2.65 15.50 -53.77
C GLY A 525 -3.59 14.98 -52.68
N TRP A 526 -3.13 14.10 -51.78
CA TRP A 526 -3.96 13.57 -50.70
C TRP A 526 -4.28 14.60 -49.61
N THR A 527 -3.26 15.35 -49.18
CA THR A 527 -3.34 16.34 -48.09
C THR A 527 -4.35 17.46 -48.33
N ASP A 528 -4.60 17.82 -49.59
CA ASP A 528 -5.46 18.95 -49.96
C ASP A 528 -6.97 18.67 -49.77
N ALA A 529 -7.40 17.42 -49.89
CA ALA A 529 -8.82 17.06 -49.96
C ALA A 529 -9.25 15.97 -48.97
N LEU A 530 -8.36 15.02 -48.67
CA LEU A 530 -8.73 13.81 -47.94
C LEU A 530 -9.06 14.09 -46.45
N PRO A 531 -8.28 14.88 -45.69
CA PRO A 531 -8.58 15.16 -44.28
C PRO A 531 -9.98 15.73 -44.08
N GLN A 532 -10.38 16.71 -44.91
CA GLN A 532 -11.71 17.31 -44.82
C GLN A 532 -12.82 16.30 -45.16
N LYS A 533 -12.62 15.44 -46.16
CA LYS A 533 -13.62 14.42 -46.53
C LYS A 533 -13.78 13.37 -45.43
N PHE A 534 -12.67 12.95 -44.82
CA PHE A 534 -12.64 11.94 -43.77
C PHE A 534 -13.31 12.40 -42.47
N THR A 535 -13.24 13.70 -42.12
CA THR A 535 -14.01 14.23 -40.96
C THR A 535 -15.53 14.08 -41.09
N ARG A 536 -16.05 13.83 -42.30
CA ARG A 536 -17.50 13.64 -42.55
C ARG A 536 -17.91 12.17 -42.48
N LEU A 537 -16.96 11.24 -42.44
CA LEU A 537 -17.23 9.83 -42.23
C LEU A 537 -17.63 9.61 -40.78
N LYS A 538 -18.57 8.70 -40.54
CA LYS A 538 -18.94 8.25 -39.19
C LYS A 538 -18.03 7.10 -38.75
N LYS A 539 -16.73 7.32 -38.85
CA LYS A 539 -15.67 6.36 -38.55
C LYS A 539 -14.53 7.08 -37.86
N GLN A 540 -13.88 6.41 -36.91
CA GLN A 540 -12.70 6.97 -36.28
C GLN A 540 -11.52 6.81 -37.24
N ILE A 541 -10.97 7.93 -37.69
CA ILE A 541 -9.82 7.97 -38.58
C ILE A 541 -8.57 8.28 -37.77
N ILE A 542 -7.58 7.39 -37.83
CA ILE A 542 -6.28 7.55 -37.18
C ILE A 542 -5.22 7.62 -38.28
N TRP A 543 -4.70 8.82 -38.50
CA TRP A 543 -3.55 9.05 -39.36
C TRP A 543 -2.30 8.64 -38.60
N THR A 544 -1.39 7.92 -39.26
CA THR A 544 -0.14 7.46 -38.66
C THR A 544 1.04 7.92 -39.48
N HIS A 545 2.07 8.43 -38.80
CA HIS A 545 3.33 8.82 -39.41
C HIS A 545 4.50 8.40 -38.50
N PRO A 546 5.52 7.69 -39.01
CA PRO A 546 6.57 7.14 -38.15
C PRO A 546 7.51 8.19 -37.55
N TYR A 547 7.66 9.34 -38.20
CA TYR A 547 8.65 10.37 -37.83
C TYR A 547 7.95 11.66 -37.39
N VAL A 548 8.33 12.21 -36.23
CA VAL A 548 7.76 13.43 -35.66
C VAL A 548 8.35 14.67 -36.35
N GLU A 549 9.62 14.62 -36.71
CA GLU A 549 10.38 15.66 -37.37
C GLU A 549 9.83 16.04 -38.76
N ASP A 550 9.31 15.06 -39.50
CA ASP A 550 8.71 15.29 -40.83
C ASP A 550 7.46 16.16 -40.76
N MET A 551 6.75 16.12 -39.63
CA MET A 551 5.54 16.92 -39.44
C MET A 551 5.81 18.43 -39.29
N LEU A 552 7.06 18.85 -39.05
CA LEU A 552 7.44 20.26 -38.92
C LEU A 552 7.32 21.04 -40.23
N ILE A 553 7.54 20.37 -41.36
CA ILE A 553 7.49 20.99 -42.70
C ILE A 553 6.06 21.01 -43.28
N GLU A 554 5.13 20.33 -42.61
CA GLU A 554 3.77 20.15 -43.10
C GLU A 554 2.83 21.34 -42.80
N PRO A 555 1.76 21.54 -43.60
CA PRO A 555 0.83 22.63 -43.38
C PRO A 555 0.13 22.54 -42.01
N LYS A 556 0.34 23.56 -41.17
CA LYS A 556 -0.33 23.69 -39.84
C LYS A 556 -1.87 23.66 -39.92
N GLY A 557 -2.43 23.91 -41.10
CA GLY A 557 -3.87 23.81 -41.37
C GLY A 557 -4.44 22.38 -41.27
N LEU A 558 -3.60 21.35 -41.33
CA LEU A 558 -3.98 19.95 -41.15
C LEU A 558 -4.65 19.71 -39.80
N TYR A 559 -4.14 20.36 -38.74
CA TYR A 559 -4.63 20.20 -37.37
C TYR A 559 -6.06 20.74 -37.16
N ASN A 560 -6.66 21.42 -38.15
CA ASN A 560 -8.09 21.75 -38.13
C ASN A 560 -9.00 20.54 -38.36
N TYR A 561 -8.44 19.43 -38.85
CA TYR A 561 -9.18 18.23 -39.25
C TYR A 561 -8.76 16.99 -38.47
N MET A 562 -7.60 17.05 -37.79
CA MET A 562 -7.09 15.95 -36.96
C MET A 562 -6.32 16.48 -35.76
N LEU A 563 -6.48 15.86 -34.59
CA LEU A 563 -5.73 16.24 -33.38
C LEU A 563 -4.41 15.47 -33.32
N PRO A 564 -3.26 16.14 -33.13
CA PRO A 564 -1.97 15.49 -33.07
C PRO A 564 -1.68 14.84 -31.71
N VAL A 565 -1.05 13.67 -31.73
CA VAL A 565 -0.53 12.92 -30.58
C VAL A 565 0.89 12.49 -30.91
N LEU A 566 1.84 12.71 -29.99
CA LEU A 566 3.22 12.23 -30.13
C LEU A 566 3.32 10.88 -29.42
N SER A 567 3.48 9.79 -30.18
CA SER A 567 3.50 8.45 -29.58
C SER A 567 4.79 8.13 -28.82
N GLU A 568 5.87 8.86 -29.08
CA GLU A 568 7.15 8.77 -28.37
C GLU A 568 7.02 9.05 -26.85
N CYS A 569 5.98 9.75 -26.42
CA CYS A 569 5.67 9.96 -25.01
C CYS A 569 5.12 8.71 -24.30
N PHE A 570 4.74 7.68 -25.06
CA PHE A 570 4.00 6.52 -24.55
C PHE A 570 4.72 5.20 -24.85
N ILE A 571 5.31 5.07 -26.05
CA ILE A 571 5.90 3.81 -26.53
C ILE A 571 7.38 3.74 -26.17
N GLY A 572 7.72 2.93 -25.15
CA GLY A 572 9.10 2.71 -24.69
C GLY A 572 9.78 1.45 -25.22
N SER A 573 9.03 0.52 -25.81
CA SER A 573 9.54 -0.76 -26.34
C SER A 573 8.71 -1.22 -27.55
N LEU A 574 9.25 -2.17 -28.33
CA LEU A 574 8.50 -2.78 -29.43
C LEU A 574 7.28 -3.55 -28.88
N PRO A 575 6.08 -3.39 -29.46
CA PRO A 575 4.87 -4.07 -29.02
C PRO A 575 4.95 -5.61 -29.09
N ALA A 576 4.41 -6.30 -28.08
CA ALA A 576 4.29 -7.76 -28.08
C ALA A 576 3.01 -8.26 -28.79
N LEU A 577 2.01 -7.37 -28.98
CA LEU A 577 0.74 -7.59 -29.69
C LEU A 577 -0.05 -8.85 -29.28
N GLU A 578 -0.08 -9.16 -27.98
CA GLU A 578 -1.17 -9.97 -27.41
C GLU A 578 -2.30 -9.03 -26.96
N THR A 579 -3.46 -9.13 -27.61
CA THR A 579 -4.61 -8.24 -27.38
C THR A 579 -5.84 -9.04 -26.96
N TRP A 580 -6.64 -8.46 -26.06
CA TRP A 580 -7.91 -9.02 -25.61
C TRP A 580 -9.08 -8.35 -26.35
N PRO A 581 -9.84 -9.10 -27.17
CA PRO A 581 -10.92 -8.54 -27.97
C PRO A 581 -12.16 -8.24 -27.12
N SER A 582 -12.77 -7.08 -27.33
CA SER A 582 -14.04 -6.72 -26.68
C SER A 582 -15.01 -6.05 -27.65
N LYS A 583 -16.31 -6.27 -27.44
CA LYS A 583 -17.40 -5.64 -28.22
C LYS A 583 -18.52 -5.17 -27.30
N ARG A 584 -19.24 -4.13 -27.70
CA ARG A 584 -20.43 -3.63 -26.97
C ARG A 584 -21.51 -4.70 -26.83
N ALA A 585 -22.04 -4.85 -25.61
CA ALA A 585 -23.24 -5.66 -25.34
C ALA A 585 -24.51 -5.02 -25.95
N GLU A 586 -25.57 -5.81 -26.11
CA GLU A 586 -26.86 -5.32 -26.68
C GLU A 586 -27.45 -4.12 -25.92
N LYS A 587 -27.22 -4.04 -24.60
CA LYS A 587 -27.72 -2.98 -23.71
C LYS A 587 -26.62 -2.03 -23.25
N PHE A 588 -25.65 -1.76 -24.12
CA PHE A 588 -24.51 -0.89 -23.84
C PHE A 588 -24.95 0.50 -23.33
N GLN A 589 -24.33 0.95 -22.24
CA GLN A 589 -24.53 2.28 -21.66
C GLN A 589 -23.44 3.24 -22.17
N PRO A 590 -23.75 4.12 -23.15
CA PRO A 590 -22.77 5.04 -23.71
C PRO A 590 -22.40 6.15 -22.72
N TYR A 591 -21.18 6.67 -22.86
CA TYR A 591 -20.78 7.88 -22.17
C TYR A 591 -21.65 9.06 -22.61
N VAL A 592 -22.04 9.90 -21.65
CA VAL A 592 -22.84 11.11 -21.89
C VAL A 592 -21.97 12.31 -21.55
N SER A 593 -21.64 13.12 -22.55
CA SER A 593 -20.84 14.33 -22.35
C SER A 593 -21.47 15.26 -21.32
N GLU A 594 -20.66 15.67 -20.35
CA GLU A 594 -21.04 16.62 -19.31
C GLU A 594 -20.91 18.09 -19.78
N GLU A 595 -21.13 19.05 -18.88
CA GLU A 595 -20.91 20.46 -19.17
C GLU A 595 -19.46 20.73 -19.59
N LYS A 596 -19.33 21.58 -20.61
CA LYS A 596 -18.04 21.92 -21.21
C LYS A 596 -17.09 22.56 -20.20
N GLN A 597 -16.02 21.86 -19.85
CA GLN A 597 -14.94 22.38 -19.03
C GLN A 597 -14.01 23.30 -19.84
N SER A 598 -13.56 24.39 -19.22
CA SER A 598 -12.58 25.30 -19.83
C SER A 598 -11.17 24.71 -19.83
N LEU A 599 -10.38 25.02 -20.85
CA LEU A 599 -8.94 24.78 -20.86
C LEU A 599 -8.26 25.62 -19.77
N ARG A 600 -7.46 24.98 -18.91
CA ARG A 600 -6.79 25.57 -17.75
C ARG A 600 -5.42 26.14 -18.09
N ILE A 601 -4.73 25.61 -19.11
CA ILE A 601 -3.42 26.11 -19.54
C ILE A 601 -3.60 27.38 -20.38
N SER A 602 -2.95 28.46 -19.94
CA SER A 602 -3.07 29.76 -20.58
C SER A 602 -2.46 29.82 -21.99
N ALA A 603 -1.48 28.94 -22.27
CA ALA A 603 -0.72 28.90 -23.51
C ALA A 603 -1.56 28.61 -24.77
N PHE A 604 -2.73 27.96 -24.65
CA PHE A 604 -3.63 27.76 -25.80
C PHE A 604 -3.99 29.08 -26.51
N LYS A 605 -4.03 30.20 -25.78
CA LYS A 605 -4.28 31.54 -26.35
C LYS A 605 -3.09 32.07 -27.18
N ARG A 606 -1.88 31.59 -26.92
CA ARG A 606 -0.62 32.03 -27.57
C ARG A 606 -0.24 31.22 -28.81
N LEU A 607 -0.86 30.05 -28.98
CA LEU A 607 -0.60 29.14 -30.10
C LEU A 607 -1.23 29.59 -31.43
N GLY A 608 -2.13 30.58 -31.41
CA GLY A 608 -2.76 31.09 -32.64
C GLY A 608 -3.68 30.07 -33.32
N LEU A 609 -4.30 29.17 -32.55
CA LEU A 609 -5.16 28.12 -33.07
C LEU A 609 -6.39 28.69 -33.78
N SER A 610 -6.84 28.02 -34.84
CA SER A 610 -8.10 28.36 -35.48
C SER A 610 -9.29 28.12 -34.53
N LYS A 611 -10.42 28.77 -34.79
CA LYS A 611 -11.65 28.55 -34.01
C LYS A 611 -12.13 27.09 -34.07
N LEU A 612 -11.91 26.41 -35.20
CA LEU A 612 -12.32 25.02 -35.40
C LEU A 612 -11.47 24.09 -34.53
N LEU A 613 -10.15 24.20 -34.63
CA LEU A 613 -9.19 23.42 -33.85
C LEU A 613 -9.39 23.66 -32.34
N LEU A 614 -9.45 24.92 -31.90
CA LEU A 614 -9.69 25.24 -30.50
C LEU A 614 -11.03 24.66 -30.00
N GLY A 615 -12.07 24.70 -30.84
CA GLY A 615 -13.38 24.14 -30.53
C GLY A 615 -13.35 22.62 -30.35
N GLN A 616 -12.73 21.89 -31.28
CA GLN A 616 -12.56 20.44 -31.23
C GLN A 616 -11.70 20.02 -30.04
N LEU A 617 -10.54 20.66 -29.87
CA LEU A 617 -9.61 20.36 -28.78
C LEU A 617 -10.26 20.61 -27.42
N THR A 618 -10.98 21.72 -27.24
CA THR A 618 -11.69 21.98 -25.97
C THR A 618 -12.76 20.92 -25.69
N ARG A 619 -13.47 20.44 -26.73
CA ARG A 619 -14.50 19.42 -26.58
C ARG A 619 -13.89 18.08 -26.16
N VAL A 620 -12.89 17.61 -26.91
CA VAL A 620 -12.21 16.33 -26.63
C VAL A 620 -11.53 16.35 -25.26
N LEU A 621 -10.76 17.40 -24.94
CA LEU A 621 -10.09 17.49 -23.64
C LEU A 621 -11.08 17.66 -22.48
N SER A 622 -12.25 18.26 -22.70
CA SER A 622 -13.30 18.32 -21.67
C SER A 622 -13.84 16.93 -21.36
N ASP A 623 -14.21 16.17 -22.40
CA ASP A 623 -14.71 14.81 -22.21
C ASP A 623 -13.62 13.90 -21.61
N ALA A 624 -12.38 13.98 -22.09
CA ALA A 624 -11.27 13.18 -21.58
C ALA A 624 -11.03 13.40 -20.06
N LYS A 625 -11.16 14.63 -19.56
CA LYS A 625 -11.06 14.91 -18.11
C LYS A 625 -12.21 14.30 -17.31
N CYS A 626 -13.43 14.41 -17.83
CA CYS A 626 -14.61 13.80 -17.21
C CYS A 626 -14.48 12.27 -17.20
N ILE A 627 -13.99 11.66 -18.29
CA ILE A 627 -13.73 10.22 -18.41
C ILE A 627 -12.66 9.75 -17.42
N LEU A 628 -11.57 10.52 -17.28
CA LEU A 628 -10.45 10.18 -16.39
C LEU A 628 -10.80 10.30 -14.90
N GLU A 629 -11.81 11.12 -14.55
CA GLU A 629 -12.28 11.34 -13.18
C GLU A 629 -11.17 11.76 -12.19
N ASN A 630 -10.11 12.41 -12.68
CA ASN A 630 -8.96 12.81 -11.86
C ASN A 630 -8.58 14.29 -12.10
N PRO A 631 -9.17 15.24 -11.33
CA PRO A 631 -8.92 16.67 -11.51
C PRO A 631 -7.46 17.11 -11.33
N ALA A 632 -6.63 16.31 -10.66
CA ALA A 632 -5.21 16.59 -10.47
C ALA A 632 -4.41 16.39 -11.77
N LYS A 633 -4.92 15.57 -12.70
CA LYS A 633 -4.30 15.28 -14.01
C LYS A 633 -4.86 16.13 -15.15
N ASP A 634 -5.80 17.04 -14.88
CA ASP A 634 -6.41 17.88 -15.93
C ASP A 634 -5.40 18.71 -16.73
N LYS A 635 -4.38 19.28 -16.05
CA LYS A 635 -3.32 20.04 -16.72
C LYS A 635 -2.33 19.12 -17.44
N ASP A 636 -2.06 17.93 -16.91
CA ASP A 636 -1.21 16.94 -17.57
C ASP A 636 -1.81 16.50 -18.90
N LEU A 637 -3.12 16.23 -18.91
CA LEU A 637 -3.86 15.84 -20.11
C LEU A 637 -3.91 16.97 -21.15
N GLU A 638 -4.13 18.23 -20.72
CA GLU A 638 -4.05 19.39 -21.60
C GLU A 638 -2.64 19.61 -22.19
N LEU A 639 -1.60 19.31 -21.41
CA LEU A 639 -0.22 19.45 -21.85
C LEU A 639 0.12 18.37 -22.87
N LEU A 640 -0.09 17.09 -22.55
CA LEU A 640 0.30 15.96 -23.40
C LEU A 640 -0.47 15.87 -24.72
N PHE A 641 -1.77 16.20 -24.73
CA PHE A 641 -2.63 16.01 -25.92
C PHE A 641 -3.08 17.31 -26.57
N GLY A 642 -2.57 18.44 -26.08
CA GLY A 642 -2.90 19.76 -26.62
C GLY A 642 -1.65 20.60 -26.82
N VAL A 643 -1.03 21.05 -25.74
CA VAL A 643 0.06 22.02 -25.82
C VAL A 643 1.32 21.42 -26.42
N LEU A 644 1.80 20.28 -25.92
CA LEU A 644 3.04 19.65 -26.37
C LEU A 644 3.01 19.33 -27.88
N PRO A 645 2.05 18.54 -28.40
CA PRO A 645 2.04 18.18 -29.82
C PRO A 645 1.92 19.42 -30.71
N LEU A 646 1.06 20.38 -30.36
CA LEU A 646 0.91 21.60 -31.15
C LEU A 646 2.17 22.49 -31.10
N CYS A 647 2.91 22.53 -29.98
CA CYS A 647 4.16 23.28 -29.91
C CYS A 647 5.25 22.63 -30.75
N VAL A 648 5.47 21.33 -30.56
CA VAL A 648 6.50 20.56 -31.28
C VAL A 648 6.22 20.65 -32.78
N LEU A 649 5.04 20.23 -33.22
CA LEU A 649 4.72 20.15 -34.64
C LEU A 649 4.55 21.49 -35.35
N THR A 650 4.48 22.61 -34.62
CA THR A 650 4.44 23.95 -35.22
C THR A 650 5.71 24.77 -35.02
N GLY A 651 6.74 24.18 -34.40
CA GLY A 651 8.02 24.83 -34.09
C GLY A 651 7.90 25.93 -33.03
N ARG A 652 6.89 25.87 -32.15
CA ARG A 652 6.62 26.85 -31.08
C ARG A 652 7.17 26.39 -29.73
N LEU A 653 8.42 25.91 -29.72
CA LEU A 653 9.10 25.46 -28.50
C LEU A 653 9.29 26.60 -27.48
N ASP A 654 9.28 27.86 -27.94
CA ASP A 654 9.22 29.06 -27.09
C ASP A 654 8.03 29.04 -26.12
N VAL A 655 6.86 28.64 -26.62
CA VAL A 655 5.63 28.56 -25.81
C VAL A 655 5.69 27.37 -24.86
N LEU A 656 6.27 26.25 -25.31
CA LEU A 656 6.40 25.05 -24.48
C LEU A 656 7.31 25.29 -23.28
N LYS A 657 8.45 25.96 -23.50
CA LYS A 657 9.39 26.33 -22.44
C LYS A 657 8.73 27.17 -21.35
N ASP A 658 8.01 28.22 -21.75
CA ASP A 658 7.28 29.08 -20.82
C ASP A 658 6.22 28.31 -19.99
N VAL A 659 5.59 27.28 -20.57
CA VAL A 659 4.61 26.45 -19.88
C VAL A 659 5.28 25.58 -18.82
N ILE A 660 6.39 24.92 -19.13
CA ILE A 660 7.10 24.06 -18.17
C ILE A 660 7.61 24.88 -16.98
N GLU A 661 8.17 26.06 -17.25
CA GLU A 661 8.75 26.97 -16.24
C GLU A 661 7.66 27.70 -15.42
N GLY A 662 6.57 28.12 -16.07
CA GLY A 662 5.58 29.04 -15.48
C GLY A 662 4.29 28.40 -14.96
N GLU A 663 3.87 27.24 -15.49
CA GLU A 663 2.60 26.63 -15.07
C GLU A 663 2.77 25.70 -13.85
N SER A 664 1.99 25.98 -12.81
CA SER A 664 1.88 25.15 -11.60
C SER A 664 0.80 24.07 -11.75
N GLY A 665 0.98 22.93 -11.09
CA GLY A 665 -0.02 21.84 -11.08
C GLY A 665 0.07 20.87 -12.27
N ILE A 666 1.20 20.85 -12.97
CA ILE A 666 1.59 19.77 -13.89
C ILE A 666 2.50 18.82 -13.10
N SER A 667 2.30 17.51 -13.24
CA SER A 667 3.09 16.50 -12.53
C SER A 667 4.55 16.46 -12.98
N SER A 668 5.44 15.98 -12.10
CA SER A 668 6.88 15.91 -12.37
C SER A 668 7.23 14.96 -13.51
N SER A 669 6.53 13.82 -13.63
CA SER A 669 6.74 12.87 -14.73
C SER A 669 6.40 13.48 -16.08
N VAL A 670 5.26 14.16 -16.19
CA VAL A 670 4.86 14.86 -17.41
C VAL A 670 5.80 16.02 -17.74
N LYS A 671 6.24 16.80 -16.74
CA LYS A 671 7.26 17.84 -16.97
C LYS A 671 8.56 17.26 -17.50
N ALA A 672 9.02 16.14 -16.95
CA ALA A 672 10.26 15.48 -17.39
C ALA A 672 10.15 14.97 -18.83
N GLU A 673 9.01 14.37 -19.19
CA GLU A 673 8.78 13.88 -20.55
C GLU A 673 8.71 15.02 -21.57
N VAL A 674 7.97 16.09 -21.26
CA VAL A 674 7.84 17.27 -22.13
C VAL A 674 9.19 18.01 -22.28
N ALA A 675 10.03 18.02 -21.24
CA ALA A 675 11.33 18.69 -21.27
C ALA A 675 12.29 18.08 -22.31
N ARG A 676 12.14 16.80 -22.68
CA ARG A 676 12.95 16.15 -23.72
C ARG A 676 12.85 16.83 -25.09
N TYR A 677 11.74 17.51 -25.36
CA TYR A 677 11.50 18.22 -26.63
C TYR A 677 12.08 19.64 -26.66
N ILE A 678 12.65 20.10 -25.55
CA ILE A 678 13.30 21.41 -25.42
C ILE A 678 14.78 21.14 -25.24
N GLU A 679 15.49 20.86 -26.34
CA GLU A 679 16.94 20.71 -26.30
C GLU A 679 17.58 21.99 -25.71
N GLU A 680 18.36 21.82 -24.64
CA GLU A 680 19.48 22.72 -24.37
C GLU A 680 20.65 22.22 -25.24
N GLU A 681 20.87 22.86 -26.39
CA GLU A 681 22.20 22.87 -27.02
C GLU A 681 23.24 23.50 -26.09
#